data_AF-A0A0S4JFX5-F1
#
_entry.id   AF-A0A0S4JFX5-F1
#
_cell.length_a   1.000
_cell.length_b   1.000
_cell.length_c   1.000
_cell.angle_alpha   90.00
_cell.angle_beta   90.00
_cell.angle_gamma   90.00
#
_symmetry.space_group_name_H-M   'P 1'
#
loop_
_entity.id
_entity.type
_entity.pdbx_description
1 polymer ?
#
loop_
_entity_poly.entity_id
_entity_poly.type
_entity_poly.pdbx_seq_one_letter_code
_entity_poly.pdbx_strand_id
1 'polypeptide(L)'
;MERRRQYSTEHALVVAIAAPHDIGQLPEGTTSMKTLSVVDPNCGAWGEQEEHIKPPPLKFHMYSIVDGLDEDAKERVASFILHAVKRHQDQNEMTHLFTHDLIQSPHFREEYRLTVHTAAADEQAEKRTIYVASSERDWGELAERFVDVSATTKVPRRLCDATVLLDCGLPIPHTVDSKAVILIGGESGSGKTWAMITGRSELCDLVVYVRLFSVVMTSMGREFQNITKFSDSKSFASVAAQAVEVAVNNVCSPLLERLRSANGHRALNVRVCFDEMGRDPNFARACYSMGPTMLHEALGFGTAVKLQIFAAGAGVGTMSNADYSSGNAFFKLAILGSRGHQQQRGDRCLYYWAVRKTINWGLEYEPLTVAIHNLAHNWDNLGKRAALLRARDDALREVTSAANISADAKLFYIKEQLLSAVESDAACAAALSNPRVAALILARCTTLARQMADEEVSVRTNGSSDIRRQVLQPVAAWFKKQNIIEGFPVEDPCQLLVECLRHVIFDNYHSFGCFHVTKLVVSRGVLVDNVVFEKVVPTGFTPLLDHYKSPIMIHRRAEEQNTTSSVGGSGDSASSSSYAKARGSVRVAHTACFPENVGRYSISPAMVVMLSNFTSSAFEKNVADISKTFERAVGTFLYLAVQVFRGRPVCELLDFIIGPLAIVGEEAQKTLSSNKVVAYDSLELRVSGPSEASHVISALTKERHREALSPCESKAFEHASKLWTVKTTDGKRHAWIEHCPKDFPCADVVLHIPDVITLPIRCKDSDKNYTANDIREALKPMIIMEPWKSTMCHPDTFFVAKLHALGSPVVPMLLLSRAATLSASTVSWEKCEAVDARCIVAEGFAEPALPEQMKLDSEVSDNEVAARCSITANDQRLHQIRRSMMVLSTKRDKFDDVVCVVTAPPAVMPHRNGAKYISGSRVKFTEGVTDAPERESNVATHEGTVRLLSENDNIPNR
;
A
#
# COMPACT_ATOMS: atom_id res chain seq x y z
N MET A 1 -7.09 -91.35 -18.87
CA MET A 1 -6.71 -90.87 -17.52
C MET A 1 -5.52 -89.90 -17.60
N GLU A 2 -5.60 -88.71 -18.19
CA GLU A 2 -6.66 -87.69 -18.09
C GLU A 2 -6.92 -87.19 -16.66
N ARG A 3 -6.34 -86.03 -16.36
CA ARG A 3 -7.10 -84.87 -15.88
C ARG A 3 -6.53 -83.60 -16.52
N ARG A 4 -6.76 -83.44 -17.83
CA ARG A 4 -6.81 -82.11 -18.42
C ARG A 4 -7.99 -81.38 -17.76
N ARG A 5 -7.73 -80.47 -16.84
CA ARG A 5 -8.67 -79.36 -16.62
C ARG A 5 -8.34 -78.32 -17.68
N GLN A 6 -9.29 -78.06 -18.56
CA GLN A 6 -9.25 -76.86 -19.39
C GLN A 6 -9.30 -75.66 -18.44
N TYR A 7 -8.25 -74.86 -18.43
CA TYR A 7 -8.50 -73.42 -18.35
C TYR A 7 -9.02 -73.02 -19.74
N SER A 8 -10.17 -72.35 -19.75
CA SER A 8 -10.74 -71.79 -20.96
C SER A 8 -9.80 -70.74 -21.56
N THR A 9 -9.95 -70.42 -22.83
CA THR A 9 -9.19 -69.36 -23.50
C THR A 9 -9.74 -67.98 -23.16
N GLU A 10 -9.71 -67.63 -21.87
CA GLU A 10 -9.79 -66.24 -21.41
C GLU A 10 -8.39 -65.64 -21.54
N HIS A 11 -8.24 -64.62 -22.39
CA HIS A 11 -6.96 -63.99 -22.69
C HIS A 11 -6.51 -63.04 -21.57
N ALA A 12 -6.20 -63.60 -20.41
CA ALA A 12 -5.75 -62.85 -19.25
C ALA A 12 -4.35 -62.25 -19.50
N LEU A 13 -4.26 -60.93 -19.61
CA LEU A 13 -2.96 -60.25 -19.75
C LEU A 13 -2.29 -60.16 -18.39
N VAL A 14 -1.14 -60.81 -18.25
CA VAL A 14 -0.32 -60.77 -17.03
C VAL A 14 0.83 -59.77 -17.20
N VAL A 15 0.83 -58.74 -16.37
CA VAL A 15 1.78 -57.61 -16.39
C VAL A 15 2.65 -57.66 -15.15
N ALA A 16 3.98 -57.66 -15.29
CA ALA A 16 4.92 -57.59 -14.17
C ALA A 16 5.65 -56.24 -14.15
N ILE A 17 5.61 -55.53 -13.03
CA ILE A 17 6.09 -54.15 -12.90
C ILE A 17 7.07 -54.04 -11.73
N ALA A 18 8.26 -53.47 -11.97
CA ALA A 18 9.29 -53.31 -10.96
C ALA A 18 8.86 -52.36 -9.82
N ALA A 19 9.18 -52.71 -8.57
CA ALA A 19 8.73 -52.04 -7.36
C ALA A 19 9.88 -51.32 -6.62
N PRO A 20 9.61 -50.20 -5.93
CA PRO A 20 8.30 -49.66 -5.57
C PRO A 20 7.71 -48.68 -6.61
N HIS A 21 6.47 -48.93 -7.02
CA HIS A 21 5.69 -48.03 -7.86
C HIS A 21 4.38 -47.68 -7.15
N ASP A 22 4.25 -46.45 -6.63
CA ASP A 22 2.91 -45.96 -6.24
C ASP A 22 2.09 -45.78 -7.51
N ILE A 23 0.91 -46.39 -7.52
CA ILE A 23 -0.09 -46.23 -8.57
C ILE A 23 -1.32 -45.60 -7.95
N GLY A 24 -2.12 -44.94 -8.78
CA GLY A 24 -3.49 -44.56 -8.41
C GLY A 24 -4.39 -45.79 -8.32
N GLN A 25 -5.69 -45.60 -8.58
CA GLN A 25 -6.60 -46.72 -8.71
C GLN A 25 -6.16 -47.66 -9.84
N LEU A 26 -6.13 -48.96 -9.56
CA LEU A 26 -5.97 -49.99 -10.58
C LEU A 26 -7.16 -49.94 -11.55
N PRO A 27 -6.96 -50.16 -12.87
CA PRO A 27 -8.07 -50.25 -13.81
C PRO A 27 -9.04 -51.38 -13.41
N GLU A 28 -10.35 -51.19 -13.64
CA GLU A 28 -11.32 -52.27 -13.42
C GLU A 28 -10.94 -53.55 -14.18
N GLY A 29 -11.24 -54.71 -13.58
CA GLY A 29 -10.75 -56.02 -14.05
C GLY A 29 -9.28 -56.35 -13.69
N THR A 30 -8.48 -55.38 -13.23
CA THR A 30 -7.07 -55.60 -12.86
C THR A 30 -6.93 -56.15 -11.44
N THR A 31 -6.48 -57.39 -11.31
CA THR A 31 -6.20 -58.04 -10.02
C THR A 31 -4.70 -58.10 -9.74
N SER A 32 -4.26 -57.68 -8.55
CA SER A 32 -2.89 -57.89 -8.10
C SER A 32 -2.71 -59.35 -7.67
N MET A 33 -1.83 -60.09 -8.34
CA MET A 33 -1.64 -61.52 -8.09
C MET A 33 -0.62 -61.81 -6.99
N LYS A 34 0.57 -61.18 -7.08
CA LYS A 34 1.79 -61.66 -6.43
C LYS A 34 2.92 -60.64 -6.56
N THR A 35 3.80 -60.58 -5.58
CA THR A 35 5.13 -59.97 -5.73
C THR A 35 6.16 -61.05 -6.08
N LEU A 36 6.77 -60.96 -7.26
CA LEU A 36 8.01 -61.67 -7.58
C LEU A 36 9.20 -60.95 -6.92
N SER A 37 10.27 -61.69 -6.66
CA SER A 37 11.58 -61.14 -6.30
C SER A 37 12.62 -61.86 -7.15
N VAL A 38 13.25 -61.12 -8.06
CA VAL A 38 14.25 -61.61 -8.99
C VAL A 38 15.61 -61.26 -8.43
N VAL A 39 16.42 -62.28 -8.15
CA VAL A 39 17.86 -62.12 -7.92
C VAL A 39 18.52 -62.16 -9.28
N ASP A 40 19.37 -61.18 -9.61
CA ASP A 40 20.15 -61.23 -10.84
C ASP A 40 21.21 -62.35 -10.75
N PRO A 41 21.16 -63.40 -11.60
CA PRO A 41 22.16 -64.46 -11.60
C PRO A 41 23.55 -64.00 -12.06
N ASN A 42 23.65 -62.84 -12.73
CA ASN A 42 24.93 -62.26 -13.14
C ASN A 42 25.61 -61.43 -12.04
N CYS A 43 24.92 -61.16 -10.92
CA CYS A 43 25.57 -60.80 -9.66
C CYS A 43 26.26 -62.03 -9.05
N GLY A 44 27.28 -62.53 -9.77
CA GLY A 44 28.06 -63.71 -9.43
C GLY A 44 28.86 -63.55 -8.14
N ALA A 45 29.56 -64.61 -7.76
CA ALA A 45 30.35 -64.66 -6.54
C ALA A 45 31.55 -63.69 -6.59
N TRP A 46 31.35 -62.48 -6.07
CA TRP A 46 32.45 -61.64 -5.57
C TRP A 46 33.20 -62.43 -4.48
N GLY A 47 34.53 -62.38 -4.52
CA GLY A 47 35.39 -63.17 -3.63
C GLY A 47 35.20 -62.84 -2.14
N GLU A 48 35.56 -63.80 -1.28
CA GLU A 48 35.22 -63.83 0.16
C GLU A 48 35.94 -62.80 1.06
N GLN A 49 36.24 -61.59 0.57
CA GLN A 49 37.09 -60.61 1.29
C GLN A 49 36.56 -59.19 1.47
N GLU A 50 35.40 -58.81 0.92
CA GLU A 50 34.75 -57.53 1.28
C GLU A 50 33.26 -57.70 1.62
N GLU A 51 32.86 -57.34 2.84
CA GLU A 51 31.46 -57.46 3.35
C GLU A 51 30.50 -56.40 2.78
N HIS A 52 30.83 -55.76 1.66
CA HIS A 52 30.09 -54.62 1.15
C HIS A 52 28.85 -54.99 0.32
N ILE A 53 27.74 -55.17 1.03
CA ILE A 53 26.35 -54.93 0.59
C ILE A 53 25.96 -55.64 -0.72
N LYS A 54 25.45 -56.88 -0.60
CA LYS A 54 24.72 -57.51 -1.72
C LYS A 54 23.52 -56.63 -2.14
N PRO A 55 23.31 -56.36 -3.43
CA PRO A 55 22.15 -55.59 -3.88
C PRO A 55 20.85 -56.32 -3.52
N PRO A 56 19.81 -55.61 -3.07
CA PRO A 56 18.52 -56.23 -2.76
C PRO A 56 17.86 -56.78 -4.04
N PRO A 57 17.12 -57.91 -3.96
CA PRO A 57 16.48 -58.49 -5.12
C PRO A 57 15.43 -57.56 -5.73
N LEU A 58 15.43 -57.45 -7.06
CA LEU A 58 14.46 -56.67 -7.82
C LEU A 58 13.06 -57.24 -7.61
N LYS A 59 12.20 -56.48 -6.92
CA LYS A 59 10.81 -56.86 -6.68
C LYS A 59 9.96 -56.45 -7.88
N PHE A 60 9.04 -57.31 -8.30
CA PHE A 60 8.06 -57.01 -9.32
C PHE A 60 6.65 -57.34 -8.81
N HIS A 61 5.73 -56.39 -8.80
CA HIS A 61 4.32 -56.70 -8.57
C HIS A 61 3.69 -57.20 -9.89
N MET A 62 3.00 -58.33 -9.83
CA MET A 62 2.30 -58.95 -10.94
C MET A 62 0.81 -58.61 -10.87
N TYR A 63 0.27 -58.18 -12.00
CA TYR A 63 -1.15 -57.90 -12.20
C TYR A 63 -1.70 -58.82 -13.29
N SER A 64 -2.93 -59.28 -13.13
CA SER A 64 -3.69 -60.00 -14.15
C SER A 64 -4.96 -59.23 -14.45
N ILE A 65 -5.16 -58.83 -15.71
CA ILE A 65 -6.48 -58.38 -16.17
C ILE A 65 -7.21 -59.60 -16.71
N VAL A 66 -8.35 -59.92 -16.11
CA VAL A 66 -9.26 -61.01 -16.56
C VAL A 66 -10.22 -60.43 -17.62
N ASP A 67 -10.85 -61.29 -18.41
CA ASP A 67 -11.88 -60.93 -19.39
C ASP A 67 -11.43 -59.97 -20.53
N GLY A 68 -10.28 -60.27 -21.14
CA GLY A 68 -10.00 -60.00 -22.55
C GLY A 68 -10.22 -58.55 -23.03
N LEU A 69 -9.37 -57.63 -22.56
CA LEU A 69 -9.33 -56.19 -22.86
C LEU A 69 -10.02 -55.74 -24.16
N ASP A 70 -11.07 -54.92 -24.02
CA ASP A 70 -11.54 -54.02 -25.09
C ASP A 70 -10.46 -52.97 -25.44
N GLU A 71 -10.61 -52.24 -26.55
CA GLU A 71 -9.57 -51.29 -27.00
C GLU A 71 -9.32 -50.18 -25.96
N ASP A 72 -10.37 -49.66 -25.33
CA ASP A 72 -10.25 -48.70 -24.22
C ASP A 72 -9.43 -49.28 -23.04
N ALA A 73 -9.65 -50.55 -22.69
CA ALA A 73 -8.90 -51.24 -21.64
C ALA A 73 -7.45 -51.52 -22.06
N LYS A 74 -7.19 -51.80 -23.34
CA LYS A 74 -5.83 -51.88 -23.87
C LYS A 74 -5.12 -50.54 -23.76
N GLU A 75 -5.77 -49.43 -24.10
CA GLU A 75 -5.18 -48.09 -23.95
C GLU A 75 -4.93 -47.74 -22.47
N ARG A 76 -5.90 -47.99 -21.59
CA ARG A 76 -5.75 -47.83 -20.13
C ARG A 76 -4.59 -48.65 -19.58
N VAL A 77 -4.45 -49.92 -19.97
CA VAL A 77 -3.39 -50.82 -19.50
C VAL A 77 -2.03 -50.49 -20.14
N ALA A 78 -1.98 -50.11 -21.42
CA ALA A 78 -0.75 -49.66 -22.07
C ALA A 78 -0.23 -48.37 -21.43
N SER A 79 -1.12 -47.41 -21.14
CA SER A 79 -0.79 -46.19 -20.39
C SER A 79 -0.27 -46.51 -18.98
N PHE A 80 -0.93 -47.41 -18.24
CA PHE A 80 -0.49 -47.92 -16.94
C PHE A 80 0.91 -48.56 -16.99
N ILE A 81 1.19 -49.41 -18.00
CA ILE A 81 2.52 -50.01 -18.22
C ILE A 81 3.55 -48.93 -18.52
N LEU A 82 3.27 -48.02 -19.47
CA LEU A 82 4.18 -46.94 -19.85
C LEU A 82 4.51 -46.02 -18.68
N HIS A 83 3.51 -45.63 -17.88
CA HIS A 83 3.71 -44.84 -16.66
C HIS A 83 4.60 -45.56 -15.64
N ALA A 84 4.42 -46.86 -15.44
CA ALA A 84 5.18 -47.59 -14.43
C ALA A 84 6.60 -47.97 -14.89
N VAL A 85 6.78 -48.33 -16.16
CA VAL A 85 8.11 -48.52 -16.78
C VAL A 85 8.88 -47.21 -16.76
N LYS A 86 8.26 -46.10 -17.19
CA LYS A 86 8.87 -44.77 -17.14
C LYS A 86 9.23 -44.39 -15.70
N ARG A 87 8.33 -44.57 -14.73
CA ARG A 87 8.62 -44.31 -13.31
C ARG A 87 9.78 -45.15 -12.76
N HIS A 88 9.97 -46.39 -13.23
CA HIS A 88 11.12 -47.20 -12.83
C HIS A 88 12.43 -46.75 -13.51
N GLN A 89 12.39 -46.34 -14.77
CA GLN A 89 13.53 -45.71 -15.47
C GLN A 89 13.92 -44.39 -14.79
N ASP A 90 12.95 -43.49 -14.58
CA ASP A 90 13.08 -42.25 -13.81
C ASP A 90 13.74 -42.53 -12.45
N GLN A 91 13.23 -43.49 -11.67
CA GLN A 91 13.80 -43.88 -10.37
C GLN A 91 15.26 -44.33 -10.47
N ASN A 92 15.60 -45.21 -11.42
CA ASN A 92 16.97 -45.69 -11.57
C ASN A 92 17.92 -44.55 -11.98
N GLU A 93 17.51 -43.69 -12.91
CA GLU A 93 18.26 -42.48 -13.28
C GLU A 93 18.46 -41.54 -12.08
N MET A 94 17.39 -41.22 -11.35
CA MET A 94 17.43 -40.44 -10.10
C MET A 94 18.40 -41.01 -9.06
N THR A 95 18.54 -42.34 -8.94
CA THR A 95 19.47 -42.96 -7.98
C THR A 95 20.94 -42.74 -8.29
N HIS A 96 21.29 -42.30 -9.50
CA HIS A 96 22.67 -41.94 -9.87
C HIS A 96 22.95 -40.42 -9.91
N LEU A 97 21.92 -39.57 -10.08
CA LEU A 97 22.09 -38.11 -10.10
C LEU A 97 22.48 -37.52 -8.73
N PHE A 98 23.47 -36.61 -8.69
CA PHE A 98 23.73 -35.79 -7.52
C PHE A 98 22.69 -34.68 -7.39
N THR A 99 22.64 -34.01 -6.23
CA THR A 99 21.61 -33.00 -5.91
C THR A 99 21.56 -31.84 -6.91
N HIS A 100 22.70 -31.43 -7.49
CA HIS A 100 22.75 -30.40 -8.54
C HIS A 100 22.18 -30.91 -9.88
N ASP A 101 22.59 -32.11 -10.29
CA ASP A 101 22.17 -32.70 -11.57
C ASP A 101 20.67 -33.01 -11.55
N LEU A 102 20.15 -33.48 -10.40
CA LEU A 102 18.73 -33.73 -10.19
C LEU A 102 17.88 -32.44 -10.32
N ILE A 103 18.37 -31.30 -9.82
CA ILE A 103 17.71 -29.99 -9.99
C ILE A 103 17.66 -29.59 -11.48
N GLN A 104 18.71 -29.88 -12.25
CA GLN A 104 18.77 -29.55 -13.68
C GLN A 104 18.03 -30.58 -14.57
N SER A 105 17.92 -31.82 -14.11
CA SER A 105 17.32 -32.97 -14.81
C SER A 105 15.86 -32.74 -15.20
N PRO A 106 15.31 -33.47 -16.19
CA PRO A 106 13.88 -33.42 -16.54
C PRO A 106 12.92 -33.70 -15.37
N HIS A 107 13.38 -34.35 -14.30
CA HIS A 107 12.55 -34.70 -13.14
C HIS A 107 12.21 -33.51 -12.22
N PHE A 108 12.88 -32.36 -12.38
CA PHE A 108 12.44 -31.11 -11.75
C PHE A 108 11.40 -30.45 -12.67
N ARG A 109 10.14 -30.36 -12.22
CA ARG A 109 9.00 -29.88 -13.04
C ARG A 109 9.33 -28.58 -13.79
N GLU A 110 9.17 -28.61 -15.11
CA GLU A 110 9.56 -27.52 -16.03
C GLU A 110 8.90 -26.18 -15.69
N GLU A 111 7.60 -26.22 -15.37
CA GLU A 111 6.80 -25.05 -14.96
C GLU A 111 7.34 -24.29 -13.72
N TYR A 112 8.28 -24.87 -12.94
CA TYR A 112 8.93 -24.27 -11.77
C TYR A 112 10.36 -23.76 -12.04
N ARG A 113 10.80 -23.80 -13.32
CA ARG A 113 12.07 -23.24 -13.79
C ARG A 113 11.81 -21.82 -14.28
N LEU A 114 12.53 -20.83 -13.74
CA LEU A 114 12.31 -19.42 -14.07
C LEU A 114 13.56 -18.81 -14.68
N THR A 115 13.42 -18.22 -15.87
CA THR A 115 14.50 -17.46 -16.51
C THR A 115 14.63 -16.09 -15.87
N VAL A 116 15.75 -15.86 -15.18
CA VAL A 116 16.10 -14.57 -14.57
C VAL A 116 17.13 -13.88 -15.45
N HIS A 117 16.90 -12.62 -15.79
CA HIS A 117 17.93 -11.75 -16.35
C HIS A 117 18.58 -10.95 -15.22
N THR A 118 19.90 -11.00 -15.12
CA THR A 118 20.65 -10.20 -14.13
C THR A 118 20.87 -8.79 -14.63
N ALA A 119 20.55 -7.79 -13.80
CA ALA A 119 20.96 -6.40 -14.03
C ALA A 119 22.45 -6.24 -13.66
N ALA A 120 23.33 -6.84 -14.47
CA ALA A 120 24.77 -6.63 -14.41
C ALA A 120 25.13 -5.15 -14.66
N ALA A 121 26.32 -4.74 -14.25
CA ALA A 121 26.83 -3.40 -14.54
C ALA A 121 27.27 -3.26 -16.01
N ASP A 122 27.69 -4.37 -16.61
CA ASP A 122 28.12 -4.49 -18.00
C ASP A 122 26.94 -4.86 -18.92
N GLU A 123 27.00 -4.46 -20.18
CA GLU A 123 25.84 -4.38 -21.10
C GLU A 123 25.22 -5.73 -21.48
N GLN A 124 25.91 -6.85 -21.23
CA GLN A 124 25.42 -8.20 -21.48
C GLN A 124 24.79 -8.79 -20.22
N ALA A 125 23.48 -8.58 -20.06
CA ALA A 125 22.69 -9.21 -19.00
C ALA A 125 22.64 -10.73 -19.17
N GLU A 126 23.18 -11.46 -18.20
CA GLU A 126 23.21 -12.92 -18.20
C GLU A 126 21.80 -13.49 -17.99
N LYS A 127 21.44 -14.52 -18.78
CA LYS A 127 20.22 -15.30 -18.58
C LYS A 127 20.53 -16.51 -17.71
N ARG A 128 20.03 -16.51 -16.47
CA ARG A 128 20.20 -17.62 -15.52
C ARG A 128 18.86 -18.26 -15.18
N THR A 129 18.77 -19.57 -15.32
CA THR A 129 17.64 -20.34 -14.79
C THR A 129 17.77 -20.48 -13.27
N ILE A 130 16.73 -20.09 -12.53
CA ILE A 130 16.55 -20.49 -11.13
C ILE A 130 15.48 -21.57 -11.03
N TYR A 131 15.62 -22.42 -10.01
CA TYR A 131 14.74 -23.55 -9.75
C TYR A 131 13.94 -23.27 -8.47
N VAL A 132 12.61 -23.28 -8.53
CA VAL A 132 11.76 -22.83 -7.42
C VAL A 132 10.84 -23.94 -6.92
N ALA A 133 11.22 -24.61 -5.83
CA ALA A 133 10.31 -25.48 -5.10
C ALA A 133 9.16 -24.66 -4.48
N SER A 134 7.92 -25.12 -4.64
CA SER A 134 6.71 -24.49 -4.09
C SER A 134 5.60 -25.54 -4.02
N SER A 135 4.63 -25.39 -3.12
CA SER A 135 3.37 -26.13 -3.24
C SER A 135 2.59 -25.63 -4.46
N GLU A 136 1.74 -26.46 -5.07
CA GLU A 136 0.92 -26.08 -6.23
C GLU A 136 0.00 -24.88 -5.90
N ARG A 137 -0.59 -24.87 -4.70
CA ARG A 137 -1.45 -23.76 -4.23
C ARG A 137 -0.69 -22.45 -4.09
N ASP A 138 0.52 -22.48 -3.54
CA ASP A 138 1.35 -21.28 -3.41
C ASP A 138 1.91 -20.83 -4.76
N TRP A 139 2.19 -21.78 -5.66
CA TRP A 139 2.63 -21.49 -7.03
C TRP A 139 1.53 -20.81 -7.85
N GLY A 140 0.29 -21.30 -7.74
CA GLY A 140 -0.88 -20.67 -8.36
C GLY A 140 -1.05 -19.21 -7.93
N GLU A 141 -1.00 -18.92 -6.63
CA GLU A 141 -1.07 -17.54 -6.15
C GLU A 141 0.18 -16.71 -6.45
N LEU A 142 1.37 -17.29 -6.52
CA LEU A 142 2.58 -16.58 -6.98
C LEU A 142 2.44 -16.17 -8.46
N ALA A 143 1.94 -17.07 -9.29
CA ALA A 143 1.71 -16.84 -10.71
C ALA A 143 0.59 -15.82 -10.97
N GLU A 144 -0.51 -15.87 -10.21
CA GLU A 144 -1.59 -14.88 -10.31
C GLU A 144 -1.15 -13.47 -9.86
N ARG A 145 -0.16 -13.36 -8.96
CA ARG A 145 0.42 -12.09 -8.48
C ARG A 145 1.55 -11.54 -9.36
N PHE A 146 2.01 -12.30 -10.36
CA PHE A 146 3.03 -11.86 -11.31
C PHE A 146 2.49 -10.78 -12.26
N VAL A 147 3.39 -9.96 -12.80
CA VAL A 147 3.07 -8.94 -13.81
C VAL A 147 4.14 -9.02 -14.90
N ASP A 148 3.76 -9.61 -16.04
CA ASP A 148 4.65 -9.72 -17.21
C ASP A 148 4.88 -8.35 -17.85
N VAL A 149 6.03 -7.74 -17.56
CA VAL A 149 6.49 -6.46 -18.16
C VAL A 149 7.00 -6.61 -19.59
N SER A 150 7.28 -7.84 -20.06
CA SER A 150 7.55 -8.14 -21.47
C SER A 150 6.24 -8.16 -22.29
N ALA A 151 5.14 -8.57 -21.63
CA ALA A 151 3.79 -8.66 -22.17
C ALA A 151 3.73 -9.37 -23.53
N THR A 152 4.54 -10.40 -23.76
CA THR A 152 4.80 -10.98 -25.10
C THR A 152 3.59 -11.67 -25.74
N THR A 153 2.50 -11.89 -25.00
CA THR A 153 1.28 -12.53 -25.52
C THR A 153 0.02 -11.74 -25.15
N LYS A 154 -1.04 -11.86 -25.97
CA LYS A 154 -2.31 -11.12 -25.82
C LYS A 154 -3.21 -11.63 -24.66
N VAL A 155 -2.69 -12.53 -23.81
CA VAL A 155 -3.39 -13.13 -22.67
C VAL A 155 -2.49 -13.01 -21.43
N PRO A 156 -3.00 -12.66 -20.23
CA PRO A 156 -2.23 -12.74 -19.00
C PRO A 156 -1.92 -14.21 -18.69
N ARG A 157 -0.74 -14.68 -19.12
CA ARG A 157 -0.25 -16.04 -18.83
C ARG A 157 0.08 -16.18 -17.35
N ARG A 158 -0.05 -17.41 -16.85
CA ARG A 158 0.68 -17.88 -15.65
C ARG A 158 2.18 -17.80 -15.93
N LEU A 159 2.99 -17.89 -14.87
CA LEU A 159 4.43 -18.13 -14.99
C LEU A 159 4.67 -19.29 -15.97
N CYS A 160 5.52 -19.07 -16.95
CA CYS A 160 5.88 -20.03 -17.99
C CYS A 160 7.32 -19.76 -18.45
N ASP A 161 7.86 -20.62 -19.30
CA ASP A 161 9.29 -20.69 -19.65
C ASP A 161 9.76 -19.42 -20.42
N ALA A 162 8.83 -18.78 -21.12
CA ALA A 162 9.01 -17.48 -21.77
C ALA A 162 8.93 -16.27 -20.81
N THR A 163 8.62 -16.49 -19.53
CA THR A 163 8.56 -15.44 -18.51
C THR A 163 9.97 -15.02 -18.12
N VAL A 164 10.35 -13.84 -18.57
CA VAL A 164 11.54 -13.14 -18.09
C VAL A 164 11.26 -12.53 -16.72
N LEU A 165 11.92 -13.06 -15.70
CA LEU A 165 12.06 -12.40 -14.41
C LEU A 165 13.32 -11.53 -14.39
N LEU A 166 13.36 -10.59 -13.46
CA LEU A 166 14.44 -9.60 -13.35
C LEU A 166 15.06 -9.68 -11.95
N ASP A 167 16.38 -9.88 -11.92
CA ASP A 167 17.19 -9.65 -10.73
C ASP A 167 17.71 -8.22 -10.81
N CYS A 168 17.02 -7.31 -10.11
CA CYS A 168 17.26 -5.86 -10.18
C CYS A 168 18.60 -5.42 -9.53
N GLY A 169 19.48 -6.35 -9.15
CA GLY A 169 20.80 -6.05 -8.58
C GLY A 169 20.76 -5.28 -7.25
N LEU A 170 19.59 -5.22 -6.60
CA LEU A 170 19.35 -4.38 -5.43
C LEU A 170 20.31 -4.76 -4.29
N PRO A 171 20.75 -3.79 -3.46
CA PRO A 171 21.62 -4.04 -2.31
C PRO A 171 20.84 -4.67 -1.15
N ILE A 172 20.19 -5.82 -1.41
CA ILE A 172 19.82 -6.78 -0.38
C ILE A 172 21.11 -7.10 0.39
N PRO A 173 21.13 -7.02 1.73
CA PRO A 173 22.39 -6.98 2.45
C PRO A 173 22.95 -8.39 2.62
N HIS A 174 23.63 -8.92 1.61
CA HIS A 174 24.39 -10.17 1.73
C HIS A 174 25.54 -10.01 2.73
N THR A 175 25.38 -10.56 3.93
CA THR A 175 26.56 -10.89 4.76
C THR A 175 27.05 -12.27 4.37
N VAL A 176 28.33 -12.50 4.61
CA VAL A 176 28.94 -13.83 4.60
C VAL A 176 28.32 -14.74 5.68
N ASP A 177 27.75 -14.16 6.73
CA ASP A 177 27.04 -14.90 7.78
C ASP A 177 25.69 -15.47 7.30
N SER A 178 25.69 -16.77 7.04
CA SER A 178 24.50 -17.57 6.68
C SER A 178 23.59 -17.91 7.87
N LYS A 179 23.90 -17.43 9.10
CA LYS A 179 23.02 -17.57 10.28
C LYS A 179 21.96 -16.47 10.34
N ALA A 180 22.00 -15.51 9.42
CA ALA A 180 21.06 -14.41 9.35
C ALA A 180 19.79 -14.75 8.53
N VAL A 181 18.61 -14.48 9.10
CA VAL A 181 17.37 -14.33 8.33
C VAL A 181 17.39 -13.00 7.57
N ILE A 182 16.85 -12.94 6.34
CA ILE A 182 16.75 -11.71 5.56
C ILE A 182 15.28 -11.31 5.44
N LEU A 183 14.86 -10.35 6.27
CA LEU A 183 13.52 -9.79 6.23
C LEU A 183 13.40 -8.79 5.06
N ILE A 184 12.37 -8.94 4.21
CA ILE A 184 12.09 -8.02 3.10
C ILE A 184 10.81 -7.23 3.36
N GLY A 185 11.00 -5.97 3.75
CA GLY A 185 9.96 -4.98 4.01
C GLY A 185 9.66 -4.05 2.83
N GLY A 186 8.67 -3.18 3.02
CA GLY A 186 8.20 -2.20 2.02
C GLY A 186 6.69 -2.28 1.78
N GLU A 187 6.17 -1.40 0.92
CA GLU A 187 4.75 -1.35 0.52
C GLU A 187 4.25 -2.70 -0.03
N SER A 188 2.95 -2.97 0.09
CA SER A 188 2.39 -4.25 -0.38
C SER A 188 2.44 -4.40 -1.89
N GLY A 189 2.62 -5.65 -2.34
CA GLY A 189 2.84 -5.99 -3.74
C GLY A 189 3.98 -6.98 -3.97
N SER A 190 3.89 -7.65 -5.12
CA SER A 190 4.73 -8.78 -5.52
C SER A 190 6.19 -8.43 -5.80
N GLY A 191 6.57 -7.16 -5.93
CA GLY A 191 7.97 -6.75 -6.07
C GLY A 191 8.87 -7.23 -4.91
N LYS A 192 8.34 -7.38 -3.69
CA LYS A 192 9.07 -7.98 -2.55
C LYS A 192 9.22 -9.49 -2.70
N THR A 193 8.14 -10.17 -3.10
CA THR A 193 8.12 -11.61 -3.39
C THR A 193 9.13 -11.95 -4.50
N TRP A 194 9.19 -11.14 -5.55
CA TRP A 194 10.13 -11.32 -6.65
C TRP A 194 11.56 -11.00 -6.24
N ALA A 195 11.84 -9.89 -5.57
CA ALA A 195 13.20 -9.63 -5.05
C ALA A 195 13.69 -10.70 -4.04
N MET A 196 12.78 -11.34 -3.29
CA MET A 196 13.10 -12.49 -2.43
C MET A 196 13.51 -13.72 -3.25
N ILE A 197 12.79 -14.02 -4.34
CA ILE A 197 13.02 -15.18 -5.20
C ILE A 197 14.22 -14.98 -6.14
N THR A 198 14.31 -13.83 -6.82
CA THR A 198 15.28 -13.56 -7.89
C THR A 198 16.50 -12.78 -7.45
N GLY A 199 16.41 -12.00 -6.35
CA GLY A 199 17.45 -11.05 -5.97
C GLY A 199 18.78 -11.74 -5.63
N ARG A 200 19.83 -11.43 -6.38
CA ARG A 200 21.08 -12.21 -6.41
C ARG A 200 20.87 -13.69 -6.68
N SER A 201 20.32 -13.96 -7.86
CA SER A 201 20.14 -15.28 -8.43
C SER A 201 21.46 -16.04 -8.62
N GLU A 202 22.60 -15.34 -8.76
CA GLU A 202 23.92 -15.94 -8.97
C GLU A 202 24.41 -16.77 -7.77
N LEU A 203 23.95 -16.43 -6.56
CA LEU A 203 24.31 -17.06 -5.29
C LEU A 203 23.35 -18.18 -4.84
N CYS A 204 22.41 -18.60 -5.70
CA CYS A 204 21.37 -19.56 -5.36
C CYS A 204 21.32 -20.72 -6.36
N ASP A 205 21.26 -21.96 -5.84
CA ASP A 205 21.06 -23.17 -6.66
C ASP A 205 19.59 -23.64 -6.63
N LEU A 206 18.92 -23.51 -5.48
CA LEU A 206 17.51 -23.86 -5.28
C LEU A 206 16.80 -22.82 -4.42
N VAL A 207 15.66 -22.30 -4.90
CA VAL A 207 14.73 -21.49 -4.09
C VAL A 207 13.60 -22.39 -3.59
N VAL A 208 13.11 -22.18 -2.37
CA VAL A 208 11.90 -22.81 -1.84
C VAL A 208 10.92 -21.73 -1.39
N TYR A 209 9.87 -21.49 -2.18
CA TYR A 209 8.82 -20.51 -1.90
C TYR A 209 7.67 -21.13 -1.10
N VAL A 210 7.27 -20.46 -0.01
CA VAL A 210 6.24 -20.93 0.92
C VAL A 210 5.43 -19.75 1.45
N ARG A 211 4.10 -19.78 1.38
CA ARG A 211 3.23 -18.78 2.04
C ARG A 211 2.89 -19.22 3.45
N LEU A 212 3.88 -19.12 4.33
CA LEU A 212 3.86 -19.77 5.65
C LEU A 212 2.64 -19.39 6.52
N PHE A 213 2.11 -18.17 6.37
CA PHE A 213 0.84 -17.77 7.02
C PHE A 213 -0.34 -18.67 6.63
N SER A 214 -0.46 -19.04 5.34
CA SER A 214 -1.51 -19.92 4.83
C SER A 214 -1.40 -21.33 5.41
N VAL A 215 -0.16 -21.86 5.47
CA VAL A 215 0.11 -23.20 6.02
C VAL A 215 -0.18 -23.24 7.52
N VAL A 216 0.38 -22.33 8.31
CA VAL A 216 0.20 -22.28 9.78
C VAL A 216 -1.28 -22.14 10.15
N MET A 217 -2.03 -21.24 9.49
CA MET A 217 -3.47 -21.07 9.72
C MET A 217 -4.31 -22.31 9.34
N THR A 218 -3.81 -23.15 8.43
CA THR A 218 -4.46 -24.41 8.05
C THR A 218 -4.09 -25.54 9.03
N SER A 219 -2.80 -25.68 9.37
CA SER A 219 -2.28 -26.79 10.19
C SER A 219 -2.54 -26.65 11.70
N MET A 220 -2.61 -25.43 12.26
CA MET A 220 -2.79 -25.21 13.70
C MET A 220 -4.26 -24.96 14.13
N GLY A 221 -5.19 -24.94 13.18
CA GLY A 221 -6.64 -24.91 13.45
C GLY A 221 -7.10 -23.85 14.48
N ARG A 222 -7.93 -24.25 15.44
CA ARG A 222 -8.41 -23.37 16.52
C ARG A 222 -7.39 -23.12 17.62
N GLU A 223 -6.45 -24.04 17.83
CA GLU A 223 -5.43 -23.93 18.89
C GLU A 223 -4.57 -22.69 18.70
N PHE A 224 -4.41 -22.24 17.45
CA PHE A 224 -3.71 -21.01 17.08
C PHE A 224 -4.13 -19.76 17.86
N GLN A 225 -5.39 -19.65 18.29
CA GLN A 225 -5.85 -18.50 19.10
C GLN A 225 -5.18 -18.44 20.50
N ASN A 226 -4.73 -19.58 21.02
CA ASN A 226 -3.92 -19.65 22.24
C ASN A 226 -2.42 -19.44 21.98
N ILE A 227 -1.95 -19.58 20.72
CA ILE A 227 -0.54 -19.48 20.31
C ILE A 227 -0.16 -18.01 19.98
N THR A 228 -0.84 -17.04 20.60
CA THR A 228 -0.36 -15.64 20.66
C THR A 228 1.01 -15.50 21.35
N LYS A 229 1.51 -16.58 21.96
CA LYS A 229 2.89 -16.75 22.42
C LYS A 229 3.60 -17.83 21.59
N PHE A 230 4.16 -17.46 20.44
CA PHE A 230 5.29 -18.18 19.84
C PHE A 230 6.57 -17.97 20.68
N SER A 231 6.55 -18.43 21.93
CA SER A 231 7.72 -18.48 22.81
C SER A 231 8.56 -19.74 22.61
N ASP A 232 8.03 -20.75 21.93
CA ASP A 232 8.79 -21.89 21.43
C ASP A 232 9.05 -21.74 19.93
N SER A 233 10.32 -21.55 19.57
CA SER A 233 10.75 -21.51 18.17
C SER A 233 10.82 -22.90 17.54
N LYS A 234 10.87 -24.01 18.32
CA LYS A 234 10.90 -25.38 17.76
C LYS A 234 9.57 -25.77 17.12
N SER A 235 8.45 -25.46 17.75
CA SER A 235 7.11 -25.67 17.18
C SER A 235 6.93 -24.88 15.87
N PHE A 236 7.46 -23.66 15.80
CA PHE A 236 7.49 -22.88 14.55
C PHE A 236 8.41 -23.53 13.49
N ALA A 237 9.61 -23.97 13.89
CA ALA A 237 10.57 -24.65 13.01
C ALA A 237 10.00 -25.93 12.40
N SER A 238 9.27 -26.74 13.18
CA SER A 238 8.66 -27.97 12.70
C SER A 238 7.60 -27.71 11.62
N VAL A 239 6.73 -26.71 11.78
CA VAL A 239 5.73 -26.36 10.76
C VAL A 239 6.35 -25.66 9.55
N ALA A 240 7.40 -24.87 9.74
CA ALA A 240 8.18 -24.29 8.65
C ALA A 240 8.92 -25.37 7.83
N ALA A 241 9.49 -26.39 8.51
CA ALA A 241 10.12 -27.54 7.87
C ALA A 241 9.09 -28.36 7.07
N GLN A 242 7.95 -28.73 7.67
CA GLN A 242 6.88 -29.44 6.97
C GLN A 242 6.41 -28.70 5.70
N ALA A 243 6.30 -27.38 5.76
CA ALA A 243 5.92 -26.56 4.60
C ALA A 243 6.98 -26.57 3.47
N VAL A 244 8.27 -26.54 3.84
CA VAL A 244 9.40 -26.67 2.91
C VAL A 244 9.45 -28.08 2.30
N GLU A 245 9.20 -29.14 3.07
CA GLU A 245 9.16 -30.52 2.58
C GLU A 245 8.03 -30.75 1.58
N VAL A 246 6.84 -30.20 1.82
CA VAL A 246 5.72 -30.23 0.86
C VAL A 246 6.09 -29.48 -0.43
N ALA A 247 6.75 -28.32 -0.32
CA ALA A 247 7.18 -27.52 -1.47
C ALA A 247 8.25 -28.22 -2.32
N VAL A 248 9.23 -28.90 -1.71
CA VAL A 248 10.25 -29.68 -2.43
C VAL A 248 9.64 -30.93 -3.06
N ASN A 249 8.81 -31.67 -2.33
CA ASN A 249 8.19 -32.89 -2.85
C ASN A 249 7.27 -32.65 -4.06
N ASN A 250 6.57 -31.51 -4.11
CA ASN A 250 5.69 -31.15 -5.23
C ASN A 250 6.44 -30.89 -6.56
N VAL A 251 7.71 -30.51 -6.50
CA VAL A 251 8.53 -30.23 -7.71
C VAL A 251 9.48 -31.36 -8.08
N CYS A 252 10.01 -32.09 -7.10
CA CYS A 252 10.87 -33.25 -7.29
C CYS A 252 11.00 -34.05 -5.98
N SER A 253 10.19 -35.09 -5.77
CA SER A 253 10.20 -35.88 -4.51
C SER A 253 11.56 -36.47 -4.09
N PRO A 254 12.40 -37.04 -4.98
CA PRO A 254 13.73 -37.52 -4.60
C PRO A 254 14.67 -36.42 -4.09
N LEU A 255 14.40 -35.15 -4.44
CA LEU A 255 15.27 -34.03 -4.06
C LEU A 255 15.35 -33.83 -2.55
N LEU A 256 14.28 -34.15 -1.80
CA LEU A 256 14.29 -34.04 -0.34
C LEU A 256 15.32 -35.00 0.30
N GLU A 257 15.33 -36.27 -0.12
CA GLU A 257 16.32 -37.24 0.37
C GLU A 257 17.74 -36.93 -0.13
N ARG A 258 17.88 -36.34 -1.33
CA ARG A 258 19.17 -35.81 -1.82
C ARG A 258 19.64 -34.56 -1.08
N LEU A 259 18.75 -33.78 -0.47
CA LEU A 259 19.11 -32.67 0.43
C LEU A 259 19.51 -33.17 1.82
N ARG A 260 18.80 -34.17 2.35
CA ARG A 260 19.12 -34.85 3.63
C ARG A 260 20.47 -35.58 3.58
N SER A 261 20.77 -36.25 2.47
CA SER A 261 22.03 -36.99 2.28
C SER A 261 23.23 -36.15 1.76
N ALA A 262 23.05 -34.86 1.48
CA ALA A 262 24.08 -33.99 0.89
C ALA A 262 25.22 -33.66 1.88
N ASN A 263 26.23 -34.53 1.97
CA ASN A 263 27.45 -34.35 2.78
C ASN A 263 28.73 -34.21 1.92
N GLY A 264 28.59 -33.96 0.61
CA GLY A 264 29.69 -33.96 -0.36
C GLY A 264 30.42 -32.62 -0.55
N HIS A 265 31.49 -32.62 -1.36
CA HIS A 265 32.41 -31.49 -1.50
C HIS A 265 31.83 -30.20 -2.12
N ARG A 266 30.85 -30.30 -3.02
CA ARG A 266 30.20 -29.13 -3.63
C ARG A 266 28.99 -28.71 -2.80
N ALA A 267 29.14 -27.62 -2.06
CA ALA A 267 28.04 -27.03 -1.31
C ALA A 267 26.88 -26.58 -2.23
N LEU A 268 25.64 -26.78 -1.79
CA LEU A 268 24.42 -26.39 -2.48
C LEU A 268 23.76 -25.24 -1.71
N ASN A 269 23.48 -24.12 -2.38
CA ASN A 269 22.92 -22.92 -1.76
C ASN A 269 21.39 -22.94 -1.90
N VAL A 270 20.69 -23.19 -0.79
CA VAL A 270 19.23 -23.32 -0.72
C VAL A 270 18.63 -22.09 -0.05
N ARG A 271 17.74 -21.39 -0.75
CA ARG A 271 17.07 -20.19 -0.26
C ARG A 271 15.61 -20.48 0.08
N VAL A 272 15.25 -20.50 1.35
CA VAL A 272 13.85 -20.60 1.79
C VAL A 272 13.24 -19.20 1.83
N CYS A 273 12.07 -19.04 1.23
CA CYS A 273 11.43 -17.76 0.91
C CYS A 273 9.99 -17.73 1.46
N PHE A 274 9.84 -17.27 2.71
CA PHE A 274 8.55 -17.17 3.38
C PHE A 274 7.81 -15.87 3.02
N ASP A 275 6.67 -15.94 2.32
CA ASP A 275 5.87 -14.75 1.98
C ASP A 275 4.64 -14.58 2.88
N GLU A 276 4.06 -13.38 2.82
CA GLU A 276 2.93 -12.89 3.62
C GLU A 276 3.22 -12.78 5.13
N MET A 277 4.50 -12.87 5.51
CA MET A 277 4.99 -12.96 6.91
C MET A 277 4.71 -11.74 7.79
N GLY A 278 4.35 -10.61 7.20
CA GLY A 278 3.97 -9.40 7.94
C GLY A 278 2.50 -9.36 8.38
N ARG A 279 1.67 -10.35 8.00
CA ARG A 279 0.24 -10.41 8.39
C ARG A 279 0.03 -10.46 9.90
N ASP A 280 0.98 -11.02 10.63
CA ASP A 280 1.05 -10.97 12.09
C ASP A 280 2.52 -10.79 12.52
N PRO A 281 2.86 -9.73 13.28
CA PRO A 281 4.16 -9.50 13.90
C PRO A 281 4.81 -10.73 14.55
N ASN A 282 4.01 -11.64 15.11
CA ASN A 282 4.52 -12.81 15.82
C ASN A 282 5.13 -13.86 14.88
N PHE A 283 4.69 -13.94 13.63
CA PHE A 283 5.32 -14.80 12.61
C PHE A 283 6.73 -14.32 12.25
N ALA A 284 6.90 -13.01 12.04
CA ALA A 284 8.21 -12.42 11.79
C ALA A 284 9.17 -12.66 12.97
N ARG A 285 8.68 -12.50 14.20
CA ARG A 285 9.43 -12.80 15.45
C ARG A 285 9.78 -14.29 15.60
N ALA A 286 8.86 -15.20 15.27
CA ALA A 286 9.07 -16.63 15.39
C ALA A 286 10.07 -17.16 14.33
N CYS A 287 9.93 -16.71 13.09
CA CYS A 287 10.88 -17.00 12.01
C CYS A 287 12.30 -16.51 12.33
N TYR A 288 12.41 -15.29 12.90
CA TYR A 288 13.66 -14.79 13.46
C TYR A 288 14.21 -15.67 14.59
N SER A 289 13.37 -16.05 15.56
CA SER A 289 13.78 -16.81 16.76
C SER A 289 14.13 -18.28 16.48
N MET A 290 13.72 -18.78 15.31
CA MET A 290 14.14 -20.05 14.73
C MET A 290 15.51 -19.89 14.05
N GLY A 291 15.61 -18.99 13.07
CA GLY A 291 16.83 -18.78 12.28
C GLY A 291 17.21 -19.96 11.36
N PRO A 292 18.26 -19.80 10.52
CA PRO A 292 18.66 -20.82 9.54
C PRO A 292 19.10 -22.15 10.16
N THR A 293 19.83 -22.14 11.28
CA THR A 293 20.34 -23.36 11.91
C THR A 293 19.20 -24.27 12.41
N MET A 294 18.20 -23.72 13.11
CA MET A 294 17.10 -24.53 13.64
C MET A 294 16.19 -25.09 12.53
N LEU A 295 16.03 -24.36 11.43
CA LEU A 295 15.29 -24.88 10.26
C LEU A 295 16.09 -25.97 9.52
N HIS A 296 17.41 -25.82 9.41
CA HIS A 296 18.30 -26.83 8.81
C HIS A 296 18.29 -28.14 9.63
N GLU A 297 18.38 -28.03 10.95
CA GLU A 297 18.22 -29.14 11.90
C GLU A 297 16.84 -29.81 11.77
N ALA A 298 15.75 -29.02 11.74
CA ALA A 298 14.38 -29.52 11.63
C ALA A 298 14.07 -30.22 10.29
N LEU A 299 14.77 -29.85 9.22
CA LEU A 299 14.67 -30.48 7.89
C LEU A 299 15.56 -31.72 7.74
N GLY A 300 16.51 -31.93 8.65
CA GLY A 300 17.51 -32.99 8.58
C GLY A 300 18.47 -32.85 7.38
N PHE A 301 18.72 -31.63 6.91
CA PHE A 301 19.57 -31.40 5.74
C PHE A 301 21.04 -31.78 5.98
N GLY A 302 21.71 -32.24 4.93
CA GLY A 302 23.12 -32.61 4.96
C GLY A 302 24.06 -31.39 5.09
N THR A 303 25.28 -31.63 5.55
CA THR A 303 26.25 -30.57 5.90
C THR A 303 26.76 -29.74 4.71
N ALA A 304 26.55 -30.20 3.48
CA ALA A 304 26.85 -29.44 2.27
C ALA A 304 25.74 -28.44 1.90
N VAL A 305 24.55 -28.52 2.51
CA VAL A 305 23.44 -27.60 2.23
C VAL A 305 23.61 -26.29 2.99
N LYS A 306 23.86 -25.21 2.27
CA LYS A 306 23.92 -23.84 2.81
C LYS A 306 22.53 -23.21 2.76
N LEU A 307 21.82 -23.29 3.88
CA LEU A 307 20.49 -22.71 4.01
C LEU A 307 20.57 -21.19 4.26
N GLN A 308 19.82 -20.42 3.48
CA GLN A 308 19.52 -19.01 3.76
C GLN A 308 18.01 -18.85 3.87
N ILE A 309 17.54 -18.11 4.88
CA ILE A 309 16.11 -17.81 5.06
C ILE A 309 15.85 -16.36 4.68
N PHE A 310 14.88 -16.15 3.81
CA PHE A 310 14.29 -14.87 3.48
C PHE A 310 12.83 -14.88 3.92
N ALA A 311 12.34 -13.76 4.44
CA ALA A 311 10.94 -13.60 4.82
C ALA A 311 10.38 -12.25 4.37
N ALA A 312 9.49 -12.28 3.39
CA ALA A 312 8.85 -11.10 2.81
C ALA A 312 7.44 -10.89 3.35
N GLY A 313 7.02 -9.63 3.38
CA GLY A 313 5.64 -9.28 3.62
C GLY A 313 5.44 -7.78 3.69
N ALA A 314 4.24 -7.31 3.32
CA ALA A 314 3.84 -5.97 3.70
C ALA A 314 3.75 -5.90 5.23
N GLY A 315 4.16 -4.78 5.82
CA GLY A 315 4.33 -4.67 7.28
C GLY A 315 5.59 -5.31 7.87
N VAL A 316 6.35 -6.13 7.13
CA VAL A 316 7.70 -6.56 7.58
C VAL A 316 8.65 -5.36 7.68
N GLY A 317 8.43 -4.32 6.86
CA GLY A 317 9.12 -3.03 6.99
C GLY A 317 8.60 -2.13 8.11
N THR A 318 7.40 -2.39 8.64
CA THR A 318 6.83 -1.66 9.79
C THR A 318 7.10 -2.38 11.12
N MET A 319 7.78 -3.53 11.08
CA MET A 319 8.53 -4.13 12.19
C MET A 319 9.91 -3.46 12.34
N SER A 320 9.98 -2.15 12.09
CA SER A 320 11.17 -1.29 12.00
C SER A 320 11.86 -1.00 13.35
N ASN A 321 11.70 -1.93 14.30
CA ASN A 321 12.57 -2.17 15.44
C ASN A 321 14.05 -2.06 14.99
N ALA A 322 14.72 -0.94 15.26
CA ALA A 322 16.09 -0.68 14.79
C ALA A 322 17.20 -1.42 15.55
N ASP A 323 16.86 -2.47 16.29
CA ASP A 323 17.81 -3.47 16.74
C ASP A 323 18.51 -4.20 15.57
N TYR A 324 17.95 -4.12 14.34
CA TYR A 324 18.14 -5.11 13.27
C TYR A 324 18.98 -4.69 12.05
N SER A 325 19.51 -3.47 12.00
CA SER A 325 20.28 -2.96 10.83
C SER A 325 21.81 -2.94 11.02
N SER A 326 22.31 -3.15 12.25
CA SER A 326 23.69 -2.76 12.63
C SER A 326 24.37 -3.68 13.66
N GLY A 327 24.12 -4.99 13.62
CA GLY A 327 24.80 -5.99 14.48
C GLY A 327 23.85 -6.77 15.40
N ASN A 328 22.99 -7.56 14.78
CA ASN A 328 22.32 -8.67 15.45
C ASN A 328 22.54 -9.87 14.53
N ALA A 329 23.50 -10.74 14.85
CA ALA A 329 24.02 -11.76 13.92
C ALA A 329 22.95 -12.65 13.26
N PHE A 330 21.79 -12.78 13.91
CA PHE A 330 20.70 -13.67 13.53
C PHE A 330 19.74 -13.12 12.47
N PHE A 331 19.77 -11.82 12.10
CA PHE A 331 19.02 -11.32 10.92
C PHE A 331 19.37 -9.92 10.40
N LYS A 332 18.74 -9.55 9.29
CA LYS A 332 18.88 -8.27 8.58
C LYS A 332 17.55 -7.84 7.97
N LEU A 333 17.32 -6.54 7.85
CA LEU A 333 16.15 -5.96 7.20
C LEU A 333 16.55 -5.26 5.89
N ALA A 334 15.92 -5.63 4.79
CA ALA A 334 15.97 -4.94 3.50
C ALA A 334 14.60 -4.31 3.22
N ILE A 335 14.48 -2.98 3.17
CA ILE A 335 13.20 -2.32 2.89
C ILE A 335 13.19 -1.86 1.43
N LEU A 336 12.37 -2.51 0.60
CA LEU A 336 12.22 -2.11 -0.79
C LEU A 336 11.43 -0.81 -0.86
N GLY A 337 12.13 0.27 -1.22
CA GLY A 337 11.55 1.60 -1.41
C GLY A 337 11.50 2.49 -0.17
N SER A 338 12.29 2.27 0.89
CA SER A 338 12.27 3.20 2.04
C SER A 338 13.61 3.44 2.78
N ARG A 339 14.14 4.66 2.57
CA ARG A 339 14.59 5.64 3.59
C ARG A 339 15.72 5.31 4.58
N GLY A 340 16.22 4.09 4.70
CA GLY A 340 17.28 3.74 5.67
C GLY A 340 18.66 4.37 5.37
N HIS A 341 18.98 5.51 5.98
CA HIS A 341 20.22 6.31 5.88
C HIS A 341 20.72 6.75 4.48
N GLN A 342 20.45 6.01 3.39
CA GLN A 342 20.66 6.49 2.00
C GLN A 342 19.65 7.58 1.57
N GLN A 343 18.93 8.18 2.52
CA GLN A 343 17.93 9.23 2.32
C GLN A 343 18.48 10.47 1.58
N GLN A 344 19.81 10.65 1.53
CA GLN A 344 20.48 11.69 0.73
C GLN A 344 20.41 11.48 -0.80
N ARG A 345 20.16 10.26 -1.31
CA ARG A 345 20.11 10.03 -2.78
C ARG A 345 18.72 10.17 -3.42
N GLY A 346 17.66 10.33 -2.62
CA GLY A 346 16.29 10.55 -3.12
C GLY A 346 15.64 9.25 -3.63
N ASP A 347 16.20 8.70 -4.73
CA ASP A 347 15.98 7.36 -5.31
C ASP A 347 14.58 6.74 -5.10
N ARG A 348 13.53 7.50 -5.45
CA ARG A 348 12.16 6.97 -5.59
C ARG A 348 12.06 6.30 -6.96
N CYS A 349 11.18 5.31 -7.09
CA CYS A 349 10.99 4.55 -8.34
C CYS A 349 12.22 3.71 -8.79
N LEU A 350 13.19 3.39 -7.91
CA LEU A 350 14.35 2.53 -8.21
C LEU A 350 13.99 1.25 -9.00
N TYR A 351 12.90 0.57 -8.60
CA TYR A 351 12.43 -0.63 -9.28
C TYR A 351 11.99 -0.36 -10.73
N TYR A 352 11.23 0.71 -10.98
CA TYR A 352 10.86 1.13 -12.33
C TYR A 352 12.11 1.37 -13.19
N TRP A 353 13.11 2.07 -12.65
CA TRP A 353 14.34 2.38 -13.37
C TRP A 353 15.21 1.15 -13.63
N ALA A 354 15.32 0.23 -12.69
CA ALA A 354 16.00 -1.05 -12.89
C ALA A 354 15.31 -1.89 -13.99
N VAL A 355 13.98 -2.01 -13.92
CA VAL A 355 13.19 -2.74 -14.92
C VAL A 355 13.29 -2.09 -16.30
N ARG A 356 13.27 -0.75 -16.39
CA ARG A 356 13.45 -0.03 -17.67
C ARG A 356 14.82 -0.32 -18.29
N LYS A 357 15.91 -0.30 -17.51
CA LYS A 357 17.26 -0.66 -18.01
C LYS A 357 17.27 -2.05 -18.65
N THR A 358 16.62 -3.04 -18.04
CA THR A 358 16.51 -4.40 -18.59
C THR A 358 15.51 -4.56 -19.75
N ILE A 359 14.75 -3.50 -20.06
CA ILE A 359 13.79 -3.44 -21.18
C ILE A 359 14.38 -2.68 -22.39
N ASN A 360 15.42 -1.86 -22.20
CA ASN A 360 16.03 -1.00 -23.21
C ASN A 360 16.98 -1.72 -24.20
N TRP A 361 16.94 -3.04 -24.26
CA TRP A 361 17.82 -3.83 -25.15
C TRP A 361 17.37 -3.67 -26.60
N GLY A 362 18.27 -3.19 -27.46
CA GLY A 362 17.97 -2.83 -28.86
C GLY A 362 17.95 -1.33 -29.16
N LEU A 363 18.29 -0.46 -28.18
CA LEU A 363 18.58 0.95 -28.46
C LEU A 363 19.96 1.13 -29.09
N GLU A 364 20.00 1.24 -30.41
CA GLU A 364 21.23 1.61 -31.16
C GLU A 364 21.52 3.13 -31.13
N TYR A 365 20.54 3.96 -30.75
CA TYR A 365 20.66 5.42 -30.76
C TYR A 365 21.08 5.97 -29.39
N GLU A 366 22.40 6.02 -29.20
CA GLU A 366 23.09 6.41 -27.95
C GLU A 366 22.60 7.74 -27.30
N PRO A 367 22.31 8.84 -28.03
CA PRO A 367 21.86 10.09 -27.38
C PRO A 367 20.58 9.93 -26.55
N LEU A 368 19.66 9.05 -26.97
CA LEU A 368 18.46 8.72 -26.20
C LEU A 368 18.78 7.83 -24.99
N THR A 369 19.68 6.85 -25.14
CA THR A 369 20.17 6.02 -24.03
C THR A 369 20.81 6.87 -22.93
N VAL A 370 21.67 7.82 -23.30
CA VAL A 370 22.29 8.81 -22.41
C VAL A 370 21.25 9.73 -21.77
N ALA A 371 20.25 10.21 -22.51
CA ALA A 371 19.19 11.04 -21.96
C ALA A 371 18.33 10.29 -20.92
N ILE A 372 17.95 9.04 -21.21
CA ILE A 372 17.21 8.17 -20.28
C ILE A 372 18.05 7.87 -19.02
N HIS A 373 19.36 7.59 -19.17
CA HIS A 373 20.24 7.36 -18.02
C HIS A 373 20.35 8.60 -17.13
N ASN A 374 20.57 9.78 -17.73
CA ASN A 374 20.67 11.04 -17.00
C ASN A 374 19.36 11.40 -16.28
N LEU A 375 18.21 11.17 -16.91
CA LEU A 375 16.89 11.33 -16.31
C LEU A 375 16.70 10.37 -15.12
N ALA A 376 17.07 9.09 -15.26
CA ALA A 376 17.01 8.12 -14.18
C ALA A 376 17.83 8.54 -12.96
N HIS A 377 19.08 8.99 -13.18
CA HIS A 377 20.00 9.38 -12.11
C HIS A 377 19.64 10.72 -11.43
N ASN A 378 18.71 11.49 -11.98
CA ASN A 378 18.27 12.78 -11.43
C ASN A 378 16.74 12.84 -11.23
N TRP A 379 16.05 11.69 -11.18
CA TRP A 379 14.59 11.59 -11.21
C TRP A 379 13.86 12.36 -10.10
N ASP A 380 14.44 12.33 -8.89
CA ASP A 380 13.94 13.03 -7.70
C ASP A 380 14.47 14.48 -7.57
N ASN A 381 15.40 14.89 -8.43
CA ASN A 381 15.82 16.29 -8.53
C ASN A 381 14.83 17.06 -9.40
N LEU A 382 13.70 17.48 -8.81
CA LEU A 382 12.61 18.18 -9.50
C LEU A 382 13.10 19.35 -10.38
N GLY A 383 14.06 20.14 -9.89
CA GLY A 383 14.62 21.28 -10.62
C GLY A 383 15.40 20.90 -11.90
N LYS A 384 16.05 19.73 -11.94
CA LYS A 384 16.66 19.19 -13.16
C LYS A 384 15.70 18.39 -14.03
N ARG A 385 14.75 17.67 -13.40
CA ARG A 385 13.82 16.73 -14.04
C ARG A 385 13.11 17.33 -15.25
N ALA A 386 12.56 18.53 -15.12
CA ALA A 386 11.85 19.21 -16.22
C ALA A 386 12.75 19.62 -17.40
N ALA A 387 14.07 19.68 -17.23
CA ALA A 387 15.03 19.86 -18.33
C ALA A 387 15.42 18.51 -18.96
N LEU A 388 15.60 17.47 -18.14
CA LEU A 388 15.99 16.13 -18.58
C LEU A 388 14.86 15.38 -19.33
N LEU A 389 13.60 15.58 -18.91
CA LEU A 389 12.43 15.10 -19.67
C LEU A 389 12.44 15.68 -21.10
N ARG A 390 12.65 17.00 -21.23
CA ARG A 390 12.76 17.67 -22.54
C ARG A 390 13.93 17.15 -23.37
N ALA A 391 15.12 17.01 -22.78
CA ALA A 391 16.28 16.48 -23.49
C ALA A 391 16.05 15.06 -24.05
N ARG A 392 15.39 14.17 -23.27
CA ARG A 392 14.93 12.86 -23.75
C ARG A 392 13.90 13.02 -24.88
N ASP A 393 12.91 13.89 -24.72
CA ASP A 393 11.82 14.07 -25.70
C ASP A 393 12.27 14.76 -26.99
N ASP A 394 13.39 15.49 -26.96
CA ASP A 394 14.07 16.04 -28.13
C ASP A 394 14.87 14.95 -28.86
N ALA A 395 15.69 14.16 -28.16
CA ALA A 395 16.41 13.01 -28.72
C ALA A 395 15.46 11.95 -29.31
N LEU A 396 14.33 11.70 -28.63
CA LEU A 396 13.28 10.80 -29.07
C LEU A 396 12.53 11.32 -30.32
N ARG A 397 12.46 12.65 -30.49
CA ARG A 397 11.91 13.29 -31.70
C ARG A 397 12.89 13.26 -32.87
N GLU A 398 14.19 13.39 -32.61
CA GLU A 398 15.25 13.24 -33.61
C GLU A 398 15.21 11.82 -34.19
N VAL A 399 15.33 10.78 -33.36
CA VAL A 399 15.38 9.39 -33.83
C VAL A 399 14.06 8.96 -34.50
N THR A 400 12.90 9.43 -34.04
CA THR A 400 11.61 9.16 -34.71
C THR A 400 11.33 10.03 -35.94
N SER A 401 12.23 10.95 -36.29
CA SER A 401 12.20 11.69 -37.56
C SER A 401 13.06 11.06 -38.67
N ALA A 402 13.93 10.12 -38.32
CA ALA A 402 14.74 9.38 -39.29
C ALA A 402 13.88 8.50 -40.20
N ALA A 403 14.14 8.54 -41.50
CA ALA A 403 13.58 7.57 -42.43
C ALA A 403 14.25 6.19 -42.24
N ASN A 404 13.49 5.11 -42.47
CA ASN A 404 13.94 3.71 -42.41
C ASN A 404 14.20 3.14 -40.99
N ILE A 405 13.29 3.41 -40.03
CA ILE A 405 13.24 2.68 -38.76
C ILE A 405 12.67 1.26 -38.99
N SER A 406 13.30 0.22 -38.44
CA SER A 406 12.81 -1.17 -38.51
C SER A 406 11.51 -1.38 -37.72
N ALA A 407 10.77 -2.45 -37.99
CA ALA A 407 9.50 -2.73 -37.30
C ALA A 407 9.68 -2.88 -35.77
N ASP A 408 10.73 -3.57 -35.33
CA ASP A 408 11.05 -3.76 -33.91
C ASP A 408 11.50 -2.45 -33.25
N ALA A 409 12.31 -1.64 -33.93
CA ALA A 409 12.71 -0.32 -33.44
C ALA A 409 11.51 0.66 -33.41
N LYS A 410 10.57 0.57 -34.37
CA LYS A 410 9.31 1.34 -34.36
C LYS A 410 8.49 0.99 -33.11
N LEU A 411 8.35 -0.30 -32.80
CA LEU A 411 7.69 -0.75 -31.56
C LEU A 411 8.42 -0.23 -30.30
N PHE A 412 9.76 -0.24 -30.31
CA PHE A 412 10.55 0.31 -29.21
C PHE A 412 10.27 1.81 -29.00
N TYR A 413 10.38 2.64 -30.05
CA TYR A 413 10.19 4.09 -29.91
C TYR A 413 8.74 4.48 -29.55
N ILE A 414 7.73 3.73 -30.00
CA ILE A 414 6.34 3.90 -29.53
C ILE A 414 6.26 3.62 -28.02
N LYS A 415 6.86 2.53 -27.54
CA LYS A 415 6.89 2.19 -26.11
C LYS A 415 7.60 3.27 -25.29
N GLU A 416 8.74 3.76 -25.77
CA GLU A 416 9.49 4.83 -25.10
C GLU A 416 8.73 6.17 -25.09
N GLN A 417 7.93 6.49 -26.12
CA GLN A 417 7.04 7.66 -26.09
C GLN A 417 5.87 7.50 -25.10
N LEU A 418 5.30 6.29 -24.98
CA LEU A 418 4.28 6.00 -23.97
C LEU A 418 4.84 6.06 -22.53
N LEU A 419 6.11 5.70 -22.33
CA LEU A 419 6.81 5.89 -21.06
C LEU A 419 7.10 7.38 -20.82
N SER A 420 7.58 8.11 -21.82
CA SER A 420 7.78 9.56 -21.77
C SER A 420 6.53 10.30 -21.28
N ALA A 421 5.36 10.00 -21.85
CA ALA A 421 4.08 10.56 -21.43
C ALA A 421 3.70 10.17 -19.98
N VAL A 422 3.98 8.94 -19.56
CA VAL A 422 3.78 8.44 -18.19
C VAL A 422 4.69 9.14 -17.18
N GLU A 423 5.90 9.52 -17.56
CA GLU A 423 6.89 10.16 -16.69
C GLU A 423 6.70 11.67 -16.54
N SER A 424 6.17 12.29 -17.59
CA SER A 424 5.82 13.70 -17.65
C SER A 424 4.46 13.99 -17.00
N ASP A 425 3.51 13.05 -16.98
CA ASP A 425 2.29 13.18 -16.19
C ASP A 425 2.54 12.96 -14.69
N ALA A 426 2.23 13.95 -13.86
CA ALA A 426 2.48 13.90 -12.42
C ALA A 426 1.75 12.77 -11.67
N ALA A 427 0.59 12.29 -12.15
CA ALA A 427 -0.13 11.20 -11.49
C ALA A 427 0.46 9.83 -11.86
N CYS A 428 0.74 9.60 -13.14
CA CYS A 428 1.48 8.42 -13.61
C CYS A 428 2.88 8.36 -12.97
N ALA A 429 3.62 9.47 -12.93
CA ALA A 429 4.93 9.57 -12.29
C ALA A 429 4.89 9.24 -10.78
N ALA A 430 3.89 9.73 -10.05
CA ALA A 430 3.69 9.36 -8.65
C ALA A 430 3.34 7.87 -8.49
N ALA A 431 2.59 7.29 -9.44
CA ALA A 431 2.26 5.87 -9.48
C ALA A 431 3.48 4.96 -9.68
N LEU A 432 4.53 5.41 -10.38
CA LEU A 432 5.80 4.69 -10.54
C LEU A 432 6.56 4.45 -9.22
N SER A 433 6.22 5.16 -8.14
CA SER A 433 6.86 5.01 -6.83
C SER A 433 6.58 3.64 -6.18
N ASN A 434 5.43 3.02 -6.46
CA ASN A 434 5.11 1.67 -5.98
C ASN A 434 5.53 0.62 -7.03
N PRO A 435 6.41 -0.35 -6.68
CA PRO A 435 6.91 -1.36 -7.64
C PRO A 435 5.84 -2.15 -8.39
N ARG A 436 4.70 -2.47 -7.74
CA ARG A 436 3.62 -3.23 -8.39
C ARG A 436 2.89 -2.35 -9.42
N VAL A 437 2.60 -1.10 -9.07
CA VAL A 437 1.93 -0.17 -9.99
C VAL A 437 2.84 0.21 -11.15
N ALA A 438 4.15 0.39 -10.90
CA ALA A 438 5.15 0.56 -11.96
C ALA A 438 5.20 -0.62 -12.94
N ALA A 439 5.20 -1.87 -12.47
CA ALA A 439 5.15 -3.06 -13.33
C ALA A 439 3.87 -3.10 -14.18
N LEU A 440 2.71 -2.79 -13.58
CA LEU A 440 1.43 -2.75 -14.28
C LEU A 440 1.42 -1.66 -15.37
N ILE A 441 2.01 -0.50 -15.10
CA ILE A 441 2.22 0.59 -16.08
C ILE A 441 3.13 0.14 -17.22
N LEU A 442 4.30 -0.44 -16.92
CA LEU A 442 5.25 -0.95 -17.91
C LEU A 442 4.62 -2.01 -18.82
N ALA A 443 3.87 -2.97 -18.24
CA ALA A 443 3.12 -3.97 -18.99
C ALA A 443 2.07 -3.31 -19.90
N ARG A 444 1.26 -2.37 -19.36
CA ARG A 444 0.21 -1.68 -20.12
C ARG A 444 0.74 -0.81 -21.25
N CYS A 445 1.83 -0.07 -21.04
CA CYS A 445 2.54 0.67 -22.09
C CYS A 445 3.07 -0.28 -23.17
N THR A 446 3.54 -1.48 -22.81
CA THR A 446 4.01 -2.50 -23.77
C THR A 446 2.85 -3.12 -24.56
N THR A 447 1.68 -3.32 -23.96
CA THR A 447 0.46 -3.71 -24.68
C THR A 447 0.04 -2.62 -25.67
N LEU A 448 -0.07 -1.37 -25.22
CA LEU A 448 -0.46 -0.23 -26.05
C LEU A 448 0.51 0.01 -27.21
N ALA A 449 1.82 -0.12 -26.97
CA ALA A 449 2.82 0.04 -28.02
C ALA A 449 2.64 -0.95 -29.17
N ARG A 450 2.28 -2.21 -28.85
CA ARG A 450 1.92 -3.20 -29.89
C ARG A 450 0.60 -2.88 -30.56
N GLN A 451 -0.42 -2.43 -29.84
CA GLN A 451 -1.69 -2.02 -30.47
C GLN A 451 -1.47 -0.88 -31.47
N MET A 452 -0.71 0.16 -31.10
CA MET A 452 -0.36 1.27 -31.99
C MET A 452 0.55 0.86 -33.16
N ALA A 453 1.42 -0.15 -32.97
CA ALA A 453 2.24 -0.71 -34.05
C ALA A 453 1.41 -1.56 -35.03
N ASP A 454 0.57 -2.46 -34.51
CA ASP A 454 -0.38 -3.33 -35.25
C ASP A 454 -1.37 -2.48 -36.07
N GLU A 455 -1.86 -1.37 -35.51
CA GLU A 455 -2.83 -0.44 -36.13
C GLU A 455 -2.17 0.63 -37.03
N GLU A 456 -0.85 0.58 -37.21
CA GLU A 456 -0.02 1.60 -37.88
C GLU A 456 -0.18 3.05 -37.39
N VAL A 457 -0.80 3.26 -36.23
CA VAL A 457 -1.09 4.59 -35.66
C VAL A 457 0.20 5.39 -35.55
N SER A 458 0.17 6.57 -36.18
CA SER A 458 1.30 7.51 -36.23
C SER A 458 1.90 7.72 -34.84
N VAL A 459 3.19 7.37 -34.71
CA VAL A 459 4.00 7.53 -33.49
C VAL A 459 3.91 8.95 -32.95
N ARG A 460 3.80 9.96 -33.84
CA ARG A 460 3.32 11.29 -33.48
C ARG A 460 1.85 11.24 -33.07
N THR A 461 1.60 10.86 -31.82
CA THR A 461 0.29 11.11 -31.18
C THR A 461 0.07 12.61 -31.14
N ASN A 462 -1.03 13.07 -31.74
CA ASN A 462 -1.61 14.36 -31.39
C ASN A 462 -1.76 14.44 -29.86
N GLY A 463 -1.61 15.63 -29.27
CA GLY A 463 -1.61 15.85 -27.80
C GLY A 463 -2.93 15.56 -27.06
N SER A 464 -3.76 14.68 -27.60
CA SER A 464 -5.07 14.25 -27.12
C SER A 464 -5.11 12.81 -26.60
N SER A 465 -3.99 12.07 -26.65
CA SER A 465 -3.86 10.75 -26.03
C SER A 465 -3.76 10.89 -24.50
N ASP A 466 -4.91 10.98 -23.84
CA ASP A 466 -5.05 10.98 -22.38
C ASP A 466 -4.38 9.74 -21.76
N ILE A 467 -3.14 9.91 -21.31
CA ILE A 467 -2.32 8.83 -20.73
C ILE A 467 -2.93 8.30 -19.42
N ARG A 468 -3.69 9.13 -18.69
CA ARG A 468 -4.38 8.70 -17.47
C ARG A 468 -5.53 7.75 -17.85
N ARG A 469 -6.30 8.05 -18.90
CA ARG A 469 -7.35 7.15 -19.42
C ARG A 469 -6.80 5.91 -20.11
N GLN A 470 -5.71 6.00 -20.87
CA GLN A 470 -5.17 4.88 -21.65
C GLN A 470 -4.33 3.90 -20.81
N VAL A 471 -3.53 4.40 -19.87
CA VAL A 471 -2.64 3.60 -19.02
C VAL A 471 -3.15 3.52 -17.58
N LEU A 472 -3.28 4.66 -16.89
CA LEU A 472 -3.45 4.70 -15.43
C LEU A 472 -4.80 4.12 -14.97
N GLN A 473 -5.91 4.40 -15.67
CA GLN A 473 -7.23 3.87 -15.35
C GLN A 473 -7.31 2.34 -15.53
N PRO A 474 -6.86 1.74 -16.64
CA PRO A 474 -6.70 0.28 -16.75
C PRO A 474 -5.79 -0.33 -15.69
N VAL A 475 -4.68 0.32 -15.34
CA VAL A 475 -3.78 -0.12 -14.25
C VAL A 475 -4.48 -0.06 -12.89
N ALA A 476 -5.24 1.00 -12.61
CA ALA A 476 -6.05 1.12 -11.40
C ALA A 476 -7.10 0.00 -11.31
N ALA A 477 -7.85 -0.24 -12.39
CA ALA A 477 -8.84 -1.32 -12.45
C ALA A 477 -8.20 -2.70 -12.23
N TRP A 478 -7.07 -2.99 -12.90
CA TRP A 478 -6.37 -4.27 -12.74
C TRP A 478 -5.78 -4.42 -11.33
N PHE A 479 -5.23 -3.35 -10.73
CA PHE A 479 -4.78 -3.35 -9.34
C PHE A 479 -5.95 -3.54 -8.34
N LYS A 480 -7.13 -2.95 -8.59
CA LYS A 480 -8.33 -3.16 -7.74
C LYS A 480 -8.69 -4.64 -7.68
N LYS A 481 -8.71 -5.30 -8.84
CA LYS A 481 -8.87 -6.76 -9.00
C LYS A 481 -7.78 -7.53 -8.24
N GLN A 482 -6.52 -7.22 -8.52
CA GLN A 482 -5.31 -7.89 -8.01
C GLN A 482 -4.99 -7.68 -6.52
N ASN A 483 -5.79 -6.92 -5.77
CA ASN A 483 -5.65 -6.73 -4.32
C ASN A 483 -6.93 -7.10 -3.55
N ILE A 484 -7.82 -7.91 -4.15
CA ILE A 484 -9.09 -8.37 -3.53
C ILE A 484 -9.96 -7.19 -3.07
N ILE A 485 -9.98 -6.10 -3.85
CA ILE A 485 -10.92 -4.97 -3.69
C ILE A 485 -12.11 -5.16 -4.65
N GLU A 486 -12.11 -6.21 -5.48
CA GLU A 486 -13.17 -6.52 -6.45
C GLU A 486 -14.49 -7.01 -5.82
N GLY A 487 -14.42 -7.59 -4.60
CA GLY A 487 -15.59 -8.08 -3.85
C GLY A 487 -16.28 -7.04 -2.96
N PHE A 488 -15.92 -5.77 -3.05
CA PHE A 488 -16.46 -4.70 -2.20
C PHE A 488 -17.38 -3.75 -2.99
N PRO A 489 -18.48 -3.26 -2.39
CA PRO A 489 -19.46 -2.41 -3.08
C PRO A 489 -18.89 -1.01 -3.38
N VAL A 490 -19.63 -0.21 -4.15
CA VAL A 490 -19.11 1.04 -4.76
C VAL A 490 -18.78 2.12 -3.71
N GLU A 491 -19.34 2.02 -2.51
CA GLU A 491 -19.07 2.88 -1.36
C GLU A 491 -17.71 2.57 -0.69
N ASP A 492 -17.16 1.36 -0.83
CA ASP A 492 -15.96 0.91 -0.08
C ASP A 492 -14.68 1.71 -0.39
N PRO A 493 -14.37 2.13 -1.63
CA PRO A 493 -13.17 2.93 -1.89
C PRO A 493 -13.16 4.27 -1.14
N CYS A 494 -14.33 4.86 -0.93
CA CYS A 494 -14.48 6.06 -0.10
C CYS A 494 -14.27 5.73 1.38
N GLN A 495 -14.85 4.64 1.90
CA GLN A 495 -14.63 4.20 3.29
C GLN A 495 -13.16 3.84 3.56
N LEU A 496 -12.51 3.16 2.61
CA LEU A 496 -11.09 2.82 2.64
C LEU A 496 -10.21 4.08 2.68
N LEU A 497 -10.49 5.06 1.82
CA LEU A 497 -9.80 6.35 1.82
C LEU A 497 -10.01 7.09 3.15
N VAL A 498 -11.25 7.15 3.66
CA VAL A 498 -11.59 7.78 4.94
C VAL A 498 -10.85 7.13 6.11
N GLU A 499 -10.78 5.80 6.18
CA GLU A 499 -10.05 5.13 7.27
C GLU A 499 -8.54 5.29 7.17
N CYS A 500 -7.99 5.29 5.94
CA CYS A 500 -6.59 5.63 5.74
C CYS A 500 -6.30 7.07 6.18
N LEU A 501 -7.15 8.04 5.80
CA LEU A 501 -7.03 9.44 6.24
C LEU A 501 -7.15 9.59 7.76
N ARG A 502 -8.05 8.84 8.43
CA ARG A 502 -8.14 8.81 9.90
C ARG A 502 -6.84 8.34 10.55
N HIS A 503 -6.22 7.28 10.05
CA HIS A 503 -4.91 6.83 10.55
C HIS A 503 -3.79 7.85 10.29
N VAL A 504 -3.84 8.59 9.18
CA VAL A 504 -2.82 9.60 8.82
C VAL A 504 -2.96 10.91 9.61
N ILE A 505 -4.20 11.34 9.88
CA ILE A 505 -4.55 12.60 10.57
C ILE A 505 -4.52 12.44 12.10
N PHE A 506 -4.96 11.29 12.63
CA PHE A 506 -5.07 11.05 14.06
C PHE A 506 -4.04 10.00 14.52
N ASP A 507 -2.96 10.45 15.15
CA ASP A 507 -1.96 9.51 15.70
C ASP A 507 -2.57 8.64 16.80
N ASN A 508 -2.37 7.33 16.69
CA ASN A 508 -3.01 6.30 17.51
C ASN A 508 -4.54 6.20 17.35
N TYR A 509 -5.06 6.50 16.16
CA TYR A 509 -6.43 6.11 15.79
C TYR A 509 -6.62 4.59 15.88
N HIS A 510 -7.69 4.16 16.55
CA HIS A 510 -8.16 2.78 16.61
C HIS A 510 -9.43 2.65 15.77
N SER A 511 -9.34 1.93 14.64
CA SER A 511 -10.50 1.59 13.81
C SER A 511 -11.42 0.61 14.55
N PHE A 512 -12.68 1.02 14.74
CA PHE A 512 -13.77 0.18 15.24
C PHE A 512 -14.43 -0.67 14.13
N GLY A 513 -13.97 -0.54 12.88
CA GLY A 513 -14.62 -1.15 11.71
C GLY A 513 -13.75 -2.20 11.01
N CYS A 514 -14.20 -2.61 9.82
CA CYS A 514 -13.58 -3.66 8.99
C CYS A 514 -12.16 -3.34 8.47
N PHE A 515 -11.54 -2.24 8.91
CA PHE A 515 -10.32 -1.64 8.36
C PHE A 515 -9.26 -1.33 9.43
N HIS A 516 -9.11 -2.22 10.42
CA HIS A 516 -7.97 -2.20 11.34
C HIS A 516 -6.63 -2.03 10.61
N VAL A 517 -5.72 -1.25 11.21
CA VAL A 517 -4.50 -0.77 10.55
C VAL A 517 -3.62 -1.87 9.96
N THR A 518 -3.55 -3.05 10.60
CA THR A 518 -2.83 -4.22 10.06
C THR A 518 -3.34 -4.62 8.67
N LYS A 519 -4.65 -4.54 8.42
CA LYS A 519 -5.26 -4.86 7.11
C LYS A 519 -4.96 -3.77 6.06
N LEU A 520 -4.84 -2.52 6.48
CA LEU A 520 -4.53 -1.38 5.62
C LEU A 520 -3.04 -1.34 5.23
N VAL A 521 -2.15 -1.58 6.18
CA VAL A 521 -0.68 -1.66 5.99
C VAL A 521 -0.29 -2.95 5.27
N VAL A 522 -0.76 -4.11 5.76
CA VAL A 522 -0.33 -5.41 5.25
C VAL A 522 -1.17 -5.86 4.06
N SER A 523 -2.45 -6.14 4.29
CA SER A 523 -3.28 -6.84 3.31
C SER A 523 -3.57 -6.01 2.06
N ARG A 524 -3.74 -4.68 2.21
CA ARG A 524 -4.04 -3.76 1.10
C ARG A 524 -2.87 -2.84 0.70
N GLY A 525 -1.82 -2.68 1.53
CA GLY A 525 -0.64 -1.86 1.21
C GLY A 525 -0.91 -0.36 1.05
N VAL A 526 -2.03 0.15 1.55
CA VAL A 526 -2.48 1.53 1.36
C VAL A 526 -1.76 2.49 2.30
N LEU A 527 -1.48 2.01 3.52
CA LEU A 527 -0.76 2.75 4.55
C LEU A 527 0.68 2.26 4.70
N VAL A 528 1.58 3.20 4.89
CA VAL A 528 2.94 3.00 5.39
C VAL A 528 2.95 3.44 6.86
N ASP A 529 3.43 2.60 7.77
CA ASP A 529 3.81 3.02 9.12
C ASP A 529 5.26 3.54 9.04
N ASN A 530 5.48 4.77 9.48
CA ASN A 530 6.74 5.51 9.38
C ASN A 530 7.55 5.45 10.67
N VAL A 531 7.14 4.59 11.61
CA VAL A 531 7.96 4.20 12.77
C VAL A 531 9.34 3.74 12.28
N VAL A 532 10.35 4.19 12.99
CA VAL A 532 11.68 3.58 13.16
C VAL A 532 11.86 3.37 14.66
N PHE A 533 12.97 2.79 15.09
CA PHE A 533 13.39 2.93 16.49
C PHE A 533 14.79 3.56 16.47
N GLU A 534 15.21 4.17 17.57
CA GLU A 534 16.56 4.72 17.68
C GLU A 534 17.11 4.57 19.10
N LYS A 535 18.44 4.56 19.25
CA LYS A 535 19.10 4.54 20.58
C LYS A 535 18.74 5.77 21.40
N VAL A 536 18.61 6.90 20.72
CA VAL A 536 18.13 8.18 21.22
C VAL A 536 17.17 8.72 20.16
N VAL A 537 15.95 9.09 20.55
CA VAL A 537 14.94 9.61 19.60
C VAL A 537 15.49 10.87 18.92
N PRO A 538 15.57 10.93 17.56
CA PRO A 538 16.16 12.08 16.88
C PRO A 538 15.33 13.36 17.00
N THR A 539 15.98 14.49 16.79
CA THR A 539 15.32 15.80 16.60
C THR A 539 14.29 15.73 15.47
N GLY A 540 13.05 16.15 15.76
CA GLY A 540 11.93 16.09 14.81
C GLY A 540 11.25 14.71 14.69
N PHE A 541 11.51 13.79 15.62
CA PHE A 541 10.79 12.52 15.74
C PHE A 541 10.02 12.46 17.07
N THR A 542 8.75 12.07 17.01
CA THR A 542 7.94 11.80 18.21
C THR A 542 8.10 10.32 18.61
N PRO A 543 8.31 9.99 19.90
CA PRO A 543 8.33 8.61 20.36
C PRO A 543 6.95 7.97 20.26
N LEU A 544 6.89 6.73 19.75
CA LEU A 544 5.68 5.93 19.79
C LEU A 544 5.48 5.41 21.22
N LEU A 545 4.28 5.63 21.75
CA LEU A 545 3.90 5.25 23.11
C LEU A 545 2.99 4.03 23.12
N ASP A 546 3.04 3.26 24.19
CA ASP A 546 2.10 2.18 24.49
C ASP A 546 0.78 2.72 25.10
N HIS A 547 -0.13 1.81 25.45
CA HIS A 547 -1.41 2.14 26.11
C HIS A 547 -1.25 2.69 27.54
N TYR A 548 -0.07 2.54 28.16
CA TYR A 548 0.29 3.19 29.43
C TYR A 548 1.01 4.54 29.22
N LYS A 549 1.11 5.03 27.97
CA LYS A 549 1.85 6.24 27.56
C LYS A 549 3.38 6.15 27.78
N SER A 550 3.91 4.95 27.98
CA SER A 550 5.34 4.69 28.06
C SER A 550 5.93 4.54 26.64
N PRO A 551 7.14 5.04 26.36
CA PRO A 551 7.77 4.81 25.06
C PRO A 551 7.98 3.32 24.80
N ILE A 552 7.63 2.85 23.60
CA ILE A 552 7.83 1.44 23.22
C ILE A 552 9.33 1.21 23.03
N MET A 553 9.95 0.58 24.03
CA MET A 553 11.38 0.25 24.04
C MET A 553 11.62 -1.23 23.75
N ILE A 554 12.75 -1.55 23.12
CA ILE A 554 13.28 -2.91 23.00
C ILE A 554 14.72 -2.93 23.52
N HIS A 555 15.09 -4.01 24.20
CA HIS A 555 16.37 -4.17 24.87
C HIS A 555 17.28 -5.18 24.16
N ARG A 556 18.12 -4.72 23.24
CA ARG A 556 19.17 -5.52 22.61
C ARG A 556 20.28 -5.79 23.62
N ARG A 557 20.66 -7.06 23.78
CA ARG A 557 21.94 -7.40 24.42
C ARG A 557 23.03 -6.68 23.61
N ALA A 558 23.94 -5.98 24.27
CA ALA A 558 25.22 -5.72 23.65
C ALA A 558 25.83 -7.09 23.31
N GLU A 559 26.00 -7.36 22.01
CA GLU A 559 26.94 -8.39 21.59
C GLU A 559 28.28 -8.03 22.22
N GLU A 560 28.98 -9.01 22.80
CA GLU A 560 30.39 -8.80 23.16
C GLU A 560 31.11 -8.58 21.82
N GLN A 561 31.35 -7.30 21.50
CA GLN A 561 32.22 -6.94 20.39
C GLN A 561 33.54 -7.64 20.67
N ASN A 562 33.84 -8.66 19.88
CA ASN A 562 35.12 -9.37 19.94
C ASN A 562 36.20 -8.39 19.51
N THR A 563 36.65 -7.58 20.46
CA THR A 563 37.87 -6.80 20.36
C THR A 563 39.00 -7.82 20.26
N THR A 564 39.33 -8.16 19.02
CA THR A 564 40.60 -8.78 18.63
C THR A 564 41.74 -7.77 18.80
N SER A 565 41.80 -7.15 19.99
CA SER A 565 42.94 -6.41 20.49
C SER A 565 44.10 -7.40 20.53
N SER A 566 44.99 -7.23 19.54
CA SER A 566 46.13 -8.08 19.23
C SER A 566 46.83 -8.66 20.45
N VAL A 567 47.01 -9.99 20.46
CA VAL A 567 47.96 -10.66 21.35
C VAL A 567 49.35 -10.05 21.10
N GLY A 568 49.92 -9.42 22.13
CA GLY A 568 51.12 -8.60 22.01
C GLY A 568 51.70 -8.20 23.37
N GLY A 569 51.96 -9.19 24.22
CA GLY A 569 52.52 -8.98 25.56
C GLY A 569 52.80 -10.29 26.28
N SER A 570 54.07 -10.70 26.29
CA SER A 570 54.55 -11.80 27.12
C SER A 570 54.70 -11.34 28.58
N GLY A 571 54.46 -12.22 29.55
CA GLY A 571 54.68 -11.93 30.96
C GLY A 571 54.00 -12.95 31.89
N ASP A 572 54.79 -13.82 32.52
CA ASP A 572 54.30 -14.84 33.43
C ASP A 572 53.76 -14.25 34.76
N SER A 573 52.69 -14.83 35.28
CA SER A 573 52.65 -15.37 36.66
C SER A 573 51.29 -15.98 36.98
N ALA A 574 51.29 -17.11 37.69
CA ALA A 574 50.08 -17.80 38.11
C ALA A 574 49.67 -17.39 39.53
N SER A 575 48.39 -17.07 39.73
CA SER A 575 47.70 -17.28 41.01
C SER A 575 46.19 -17.42 40.78
N SER A 576 45.54 -18.25 41.60
CA SER A 576 44.13 -18.61 41.47
C SER A 576 43.21 -17.64 42.22
N SER A 577 42.10 -17.23 41.60
CA SER A 577 40.97 -16.61 42.30
C SER A 577 39.66 -16.93 41.59
N SER A 578 38.94 -17.92 42.12
CA SER A 578 37.70 -18.45 41.54
C SER A 578 36.48 -17.59 41.88
N TYR A 579 36.37 -16.41 41.27
CA TYR A 579 35.14 -15.62 41.27
C TYR A 579 34.66 -15.37 39.84
N ALA A 580 33.77 -16.26 39.36
CA ALA A 580 33.02 -16.10 38.12
C ALA A 580 31.97 -14.97 38.25
N LYS A 581 32.46 -13.73 38.39
CA LYS A 581 31.65 -12.52 38.54
C LYS A 581 30.86 -12.30 37.25
N ALA A 582 29.60 -12.71 37.26
CA ALA A 582 28.71 -12.66 36.11
C ALA A 582 28.73 -11.26 35.46
N ARG A 583 29.39 -11.16 34.29
CA ARG A 583 29.39 -9.93 33.50
C ARG A 583 27.98 -9.70 33.00
N GLY A 584 27.26 -8.78 33.67
CA GLY A 584 25.91 -8.40 33.26
C GLY A 584 25.95 -7.82 31.85
N SER A 585 25.51 -8.60 30.86
CA SER A 585 25.38 -8.16 29.47
C SER A 585 24.57 -6.88 29.42
N VAL A 586 25.25 -5.76 29.14
CA VAL A 586 24.65 -4.44 29.10
C VAL A 586 23.59 -4.43 28.01
N ARG A 587 22.33 -4.19 28.39
CA ARG A 587 21.24 -4.10 27.43
C ARG A 587 21.10 -2.66 26.94
N VAL A 588 21.33 -2.44 25.65
CA VAL A 588 21.06 -1.16 25.00
C VAL A 588 19.58 -1.10 24.68
N ALA A 589 18.91 -0.03 25.12
CA ALA A 589 17.53 0.23 24.75
C ALA A 589 17.46 1.00 23.42
N HIS A 590 16.54 0.62 22.54
CA HIS A 590 16.11 1.43 21.39
C HIS A 590 14.64 1.78 21.58
N THR A 591 14.28 3.04 21.32
CA THR A 591 12.93 3.59 21.49
C THR A 591 12.26 3.76 20.13
N ALA A 592 11.03 3.26 19.97
CA ALA A 592 10.20 3.49 18.79
C ALA A 592 9.88 4.98 18.61
N CYS A 593 9.99 5.50 17.40
CA CYS A 593 9.67 6.90 17.07
C CYS A 593 9.37 7.08 15.58
N PHE A 594 8.63 8.13 15.20
CA PHE A 594 8.31 8.46 13.80
C PHE A 594 8.52 9.95 13.54
N PRO A 595 8.81 10.39 12.29
CA PRO A 595 9.09 11.80 12.01
C PRO A 595 7.81 12.65 12.13
N GLU A 596 7.89 13.82 12.73
CA GLU A 596 6.71 14.63 13.10
C GLU A 596 6.05 15.31 11.90
N ASN A 597 6.83 15.70 10.89
CA ASN A 597 6.35 16.22 9.60
C ASN A 597 5.79 15.11 8.67
N VAL A 598 5.90 13.85 9.10
CA VAL A 598 5.39 12.66 8.41
C VAL A 598 4.17 12.09 9.13
N GLY A 599 4.17 12.10 10.46
CA GLY A 599 3.19 11.41 11.30
C GLY A 599 3.48 9.92 11.41
N ARG A 600 2.69 9.20 12.22
CA ARG A 600 2.88 7.75 12.30
C ARG A 600 2.57 7.07 10.96
N TYR A 601 1.41 7.34 10.38
CA TYR A 601 0.97 6.71 9.14
C TYR A 601 0.96 7.70 7.98
N SER A 602 1.24 7.21 6.76
CA SER A 602 1.13 7.95 5.51
C SER A 602 0.57 7.07 4.39
N ILE A 603 -0.22 7.64 3.47
CA ILE A 603 -0.60 6.97 2.21
C ILE A 603 0.51 7.26 1.18
N SER A 604 0.99 6.25 0.46
CA SER A 604 2.07 6.46 -0.52
C SER A 604 1.60 7.26 -1.76
N PRO A 605 2.49 7.96 -2.48
CA PRO A 605 2.14 8.74 -3.67
C PRO A 605 1.34 7.94 -4.70
N ALA A 606 1.77 6.70 -4.98
CA ALA A 606 1.03 5.79 -5.84
C ALA A 606 -0.35 5.47 -5.27
N MET A 607 -0.46 5.14 -3.98
CA MET A 607 -1.74 4.78 -3.39
C MET A 607 -2.72 5.94 -3.29
N VAL A 608 -2.26 7.20 -3.16
CA VAL A 608 -3.12 8.40 -3.33
C VAL A 608 -3.70 8.44 -4.74
N VAL A 609 -2.88 8.20 -5.78
CA VAL A 609 -3.34 8.18 -7.17
C VAL A 609 -4.33 7.04 -7.44
N MET A 610 -4.11 5.85 -6.86
CA MET A 610 -5.04 4.72 -7.02
C MET A 610 -6.38 4.97 -6.31
N LEU A 611 -6.36 5.47 -5.06
CA LEU A 611 -7.57 5.87 -4.32
C LEU A 611 -8.30 7.01 -5.02
N SER A 612 -7.58 7.99 -5.59
CA SER A 612 -8.14 9.04 -6.42
C SER A 612 -8.92 8.42 -7.60
N ASN A 613 -8.28 7.60 -8.43
CA ASN A 613 -8.96 6.94 -9.57
C ASN A 613 -10.20 6.12 -9.15
N PHE A 614 -10.16 5.44 -8.00
CA PHE A 614 -11.34 4.71 -7.50
C PHE A 614 -12.48 5.65 -7.11
N THR A 615 -12.17 6.73 -6.39
CA THR A 615 -13.17 7.71 -5.91
C THR A 615 -13.64 8.67 -7.01
N SER A 616 -12.84 8.94 -8.05
CA SER A 616 -13.27 9.69 -9.24
C SER A 616 -14.52 9.08 -9.86
N SER A 617 -14.63 7.75 -9.92
CA SER A 617 -15.82 7.08 -10.47
C SER A 617 -17.13 7.36 -9.70
N ALA A 618 -17.03 7.74 -8.42
CA ALA A 618 -18.16 8.16 -7.58
C ALA A 618 -18.43 9.67 -7.65
N PHE A 619 -17.37 10.50 -7.74
CA PHE A 619 -17.51 11.96 -7.78
C PHE A 619 -17.74 12.54 -9.20
N GLU A 620 -17.27 11.90 -10.26
CA GLU A 620 -17.39 12.44 -11.62
C GLU A 620 -18.80 12.31 -12.19
N LYS A 621 -19.51 11.21 -11.93
CA LYS A 621 -20.86 10.97 -12.48
C LYS A 621 -21.90 12.02 -12.07
N ASN A 622 -21.69 12.70 -10.93
CA ASN A 622 -22.67 13.62 -10.34
C ASN A 622 -22.23 15.09 -10.35
N VAL A 623 -20.95 15.38 -10.65
CA VAL A 623 -20.35 16.72 -10.44
C VAL A 623 -19.50 17.17 -11.65
N ALA A 624 -19.63 16.51 -12.82
CA ALA A 624 -18.80 16.79 -13.99
C ALA A 624 -18.85 18.25 -14.49
N ASP A 625 -20.06 18.82 -14.59
CA ASP A 625 -20.35 20.00 -15.42
C ASP A 625 -20.48 21.34 -14.66
N ILE A 626 -20.26 21.36 -13.33
CA ILE A 626 -20.69 22.47 -12.48
C ILE A 626 -19.56 23.05 -11.60
N SER A 627 -19.51 24.39 -11.54
CA SER A 627 -18.56 25.24 -10.79
C SER A 627 -17.09 25.24 -11.28
N LYS A 628 -16.27 26.17 -10.77
CA LYS A 628 -14.82 26.17 -11.07
C LYS A 628 -14.10 25.06 -10.31
N THR A 629 -12.86 24.79 -10.68
CA THR A 629 -12.01 23.74 -10.10
C THR A 629 -11.80 23.85 -8.59
N PHE A 630 -11.75 25.07 -8.02
CA PHE A 630 -11.51 25.27 -6.59
C PHE A 630 -12.75 24.99 -5.73
N GLU A 631 -13.91 25.54 -6.10
CA GLU A 631 -15.19 25.24 -5.44
C GLU A 631 -15.48 23.73 -5.36
N ARG A 632 -15.26 23.01 -6.46
CA ARG A 632 -15.40 21.55 -6.54
C ARG A 632 -14.39 20.80 -5.65
N ALA A 633 -13.16 21.31 -5.55
CA ALA A 633 -12.13 20.76 -4.66
C ALA A 633 -12.53 20.93 -3.18
N VAL A 634 -13.02 22.10 -2.79
CA VAL A 634 -13.48 22.40 -1.42
C VAL A 634 -14.63 21.49 -1.00
N GLY A 635 -15.68 21.33 -1.81
CA GLY A 635 -16.80 20.44 -1.45
C GLY A 635 -16.40 18.96 -1.34
N THR A 636 -15.49 18.48 -2.20
CA THR A 636 -14.95 17.11 -2.08
C THR A 636 -14.10 16.94 -0.83
N PHE A 637 -13.24 17.93 -0.52
CA PHE A 637 -12.44 17.96 0.69
C PHE A 637 -13.31 17.92 1.95
N LEU A 638 -14.37 18.74 2.02
CA LEU A 638 -15.33 18.75 3.12
C LEU A 638 -16.04 17.40 3.26
N TYR A 639 -16.42 16.76 2.14
CA TYR A 639 -17.11 15.46 2.16
C TYR A 639 -16.24 14.34 2.72
N LEU A 640 -14.94 14.38 2.47
CA LEU A 640 -13.97 13.46 3.07
C LEU A 640 -13.66 13.84 4.53
N ALA A 641 -13.50 15.14 4.84
CA ALA A 641 -13.21 15.63 6.19
C ALA A 641 -14.36 15.30 7.18
N VAL A 642 -15.62 15.57 6.82
CA VAL A 642 -16.78 15.26 7.67
C VAL A 642 -16.88 13.75 7.96
N GLN A 643 -16.50 12.90 7.00
CA GLN A 643 -16.41 11.45 7.23
C GLN A 643 -15.25 11.05 8.13
N VAL A 644 -14.05 11.57 7.89
CA VAL A 644 -12.87 11.35 8.74
C VAL A 644 -13.19 11.70 10.19
N PHE A 645 -13.80 12.86 10.43
CA PHE A 645 -14.13 13.38 11.76
C PHE A 645 -15.47 12.90 12.33
N ARG A 646 -16.24 12.02 11.67
CA ARG A 646 -17.50 11.46 12.23
C ARG A 646 -17.22 10.82 13.61
N GLY A 647 -17.90 11.30 14.65
CA GLY A 647 -17.67 10.91 16.04
C GLY A 647 -16.58 11.70 16.80
N ARG A 648 -15.95 12.69 16.17
CA ARG A 648 -15.01 13.64 16.81
C ARG A 648 -15.72 14.95 17.18
N PRO A 649 -15.17 15.77 18.10
CA PRO A 649 -15.67 17.12 18.38
C PRO A 649 -15.70 18.01 17.12
N VAL A 650 -16.67 18.91 17.05
CA VAL A 650 -16.83 19.83 15.91
C VAL A 650 -15.66 20.81 15.78
N CYS A 651 -15.04 21.21 16.90
CA CYS A 651 -13.81 22.00 16.89
C CYS A 651 -12.70 21.30 16.08
N GLU A 652 -12.36 20.04 16.36
CA GLU A 652 -11.27 19.36 15.65
C GLU A 652 -11.50 19.29 14.12
N LEU A 653 -12.74 19.08 13.67
CA LEU A 653 -13.09 19.12 12.24
C LEU A 653 -12.84 20.50 11.65
N LEU A 654 -13.29 21.55 12.33
CA LEU A 654 -13.12 22.93 11.86
C LEU A 654 -11.65 23.36 11.93
N ASP A 655 -10.92 22.92 12.95
CA ASP A 655 -9.49 23.17 13.12
C ASP A 655 -8.69 22.50 12.00
N PHE A 656 -9.10 21.30 11.57
CA PHE A 656 -8.54 20.66 10.38
C PHE A 656 -8.92 21.35 9.08
N ILE A 657 -10.17 21.83 8.94
CA ILE A 657 -10.61 22.61 7.79
C ILE A 657 -9.79 23.89 7.67
N ILE A 658 -9.84 24.78 8.67
CA ILE A 658 -9.33 26.16 8.55
C ILE A 658 -7.81 26.25 8.71
N GLY A 659 -7.19 25.30 9.43
CA GLY A 659 -5.75 25.25 9.62
C GLY A 659 -5.18 26.39 10.48
N PRO A 660 -3.85 26.61 10.40
CA PRO A 660 -3.14 27.59 11.21
C PRO A 660 -3.19 29.02 10.65
N LEU A 661 -3.52 29.19 9.36
CA LEU A 661 -3.60 30.49 8.69
C LEU A 661 -5.06 30.97 8.64
N ALA A 662 -5.66 31.13 9.82
CA ALA A 662 -7.07 31.49 9.98
C ALA A 662 -7.30 32.56 11.06
N ILE A 663 -8.09 33.58 10.71
CA ILE A 663 -8.72 34.52 11.65
C ILE A 663 -10.11 33.97 11.97
N VAL A 664 -10.41 33.82 13.25
CA VAL A 664 -11.68 33.30 13.77
C VAL A 664 -12.29 34.37 14.68
N GLY A 665 -13.47 34.87 14.33
CA GLY A 665 -14.21 35.83 15.15
C GLY A 665 -14.59 35.25 16.51
N GLU A 666 -14.83 36.10 17.51
CA GLU A 666 -15.01 35.63 18.89
C GLU A 666 -16.28 34.77 19.10
N GLU A 667 -17.39 35.10 18.43
CA GLU A 667 -18.65 34.34 18.47
C GLU A 667 -18.58 33.05 17.62
N ALA A 668 -17.84 33.09 16.51
CA ALA A 668 -17.45 31.88 15.80
C ALA A 668 -16.67 30.97 16.75
N GLN A 669 -15.59 31.44 17.39
CA GLN A 669 -14.80 30.63 18.32
C GLN A 669 -15.63 30.14 19.52
N LYS A 670 -16.58 30.92 20.07
CA LYS A 670 -17.54 30.45 21.08
C LYS A 670 -18.39 29.28 20.57
N THR A 671 -18.91 29.38 19.34
CA THR A 671 -19.67 28.32 18.67
C THR A 671 -18.82 27.07 18.42
N LEU A 672 -17.57 27.25 17.97
CA LEU A 672 -16.64 26.15 17.70
C LEU A 672 -16.24 25.42 18.98
N SER A 673 -16.10 26.16 20.09
CA SER A 673 -15.71 25.62 21.41
C SER A 673 -16.84 24.85 22.12
N SER A 674 -17.98 24.65 21.46
CA SER A 674 -19.06 23.81 21.99
C SER A 674 -18.67 22.32 21.94
N ASN A 675 -19.03 21.56 22.98
CA ASN A 675 -18.77 20.11 23.08
C ASN A 675 -19.64 19.26 22.11
N LYS A 676 -20.07 19.83 20.97
CA LYS A 676 -20.83 19.10 19.95
C LYS A 676 -19.91 18.15 19.19
N VAL A 677 -20.46 17.01 18.78
CA VAL A 677 -19.77 15.96 18.04
C VAL A 677 -20.31 15.92 16.61
N VAL A 678 -19.44 15.65 15.63
CA VAL A 678 -19.79 15.44 14.22
C VAL A 678 -20.63 14.16 14.11
N ALA A 679 -21.95 14.30 14.20
CA ALA A 679 -22.90 13.21 14.30
C ALA A 679 -23.99 13.33 13.22
N TYR A 680 -24.10 12.30 12.39
CA TYR A 680 -25.07 12.17 11.31
C TYR A 680 -25.25 10.69 10.96
N ASP A 681 -26.37 10.33 10.34
CA ASP A 681 -26.69 8.97 9.89
C ASP A 681 -26.24 8.75 8.44
N SER A 682 -26.46 9.74 7.58
CA SER A 682 -26.00 9.77 6.18
C SER A 682 -25.42 11.15 5.83
N LEU A 683 -24.48 11.17 4.87
CA LEU A 683 -23.85 12.37 4.32
C LEU A 683 -24.00 12.37 2.80
N GLU A 684 -24.60 13.43 2.25
CA GLU A 684 -24.78 13.62 0.81
C GLU A 684 -23.86 14.73 0.26
N LEU A 685 -23.38 14.58 -0.97
CA LEU A 685 -22.75 15.64 -1.74
C LEU A 685 -23.69 16.04 -2.88
N ARG A 686 -24.28 17.23 -2.76
CA ARG A 686 -25.25 17.83 -3.69
C ARG A 686 -24.61 18.87 -4.58
N VAL A 687 -25.29 19.15 -5.69
CA VAL A 687 -24.96 20.22 -6.62
C VAL A 687 -26.27 20.90 -7.03
N SER A 688 -26.39 22.21 -6.81
CA SER A 688 -27.57 22.96 -7.27
C SER A 688 -27.51 23.14 -8.79
N GLY A 689 -28.67 23.15 -9.47
CA GLY A 689 -28.74 23.31 -10.93
C GLY A 689 -28.23 24.69 -11.40
N PRO A 690 -27.31 24.77 -12.39
CA PRO A 690 -26.75 26.06 -12.84
C PRO A 690 -27.78 26.94 -13.55
N SER A 691 -28.87 26.36 -14.07
CA SER A 691 -29.95 27.06 -14.77
C SER A 691 -30.88 27.88 -13.85
N GLU A 692 -30.77 27.75 -12.53
CA GLU A 692 -31.78 28.29 -11.62
C GLU A 692 -31.39 29.60 -10.95
N ALA A 693 -30.13 29.80 -10.52
CA ALA A 693 -29.77 30.95 -9.66
C ALA A 693 -30.18 32.32 -10.24
N SER A 694 -29.96 32.55 -11.52
CA SER A 694 -30.38 33.79 -12.20
C SER A 694 -31.91 33.94 -12.25
N HIS A 695 -32.66 32.86 -12.48
CA HIS A 695 -34.12 32.86 -12.41
C HIS A 695 -34.65 33.02 -10.97
N VAL A 696 -33.97 32.49 -9.96
CA VAL A 696 -34.32 32.69 -8.54
C VAL A 696 -34.09 34.14 -8.13
N ILE A 697 -32.94 34.74 -8.49
CA ILE A 697 -32.63 36.14 -8.20
C ILE A 697 -33.60 37.07 -8.94
N SER A 698 -33.91 36.77 -10.21
CA SER A 698 -34.95 37.48 -10.98
C SER A 698 -36.32 37.36 -10.31
N ALA A 699 -36.71 36.16 -9.87
CA ALA A 699 -37.97 35.93 -9.18
C ALA A 699 -38.06 36.70 -7.84
N LEU A 700 -37.03 36.63 -7.00
CA LEU A 700 -36.96 37.38 -5.74
C LEU A 700 -37.03 38.90 -5.97
N THR A 701 -36.44 39.38 -7.06
CA THR A 701 -36.48 40.80 -7.45
C THR A 701 -37.86 41.21 -7.97
N LYS A 702 -38.50 40.39 -8.82
CA LYS A 702 -39.85 40.63 -9.34
C LYS A 702 -40.94 40.54 -8.29
N GLU A 703 -40.87 39.56 -7.40
CA GLU A 703 -41.79 39.40 -6.27
C GLU A 703 -41.73 40.63 -5.35
N ARG A 704 -40.52 41.16 -5.09
CA ARG A 704 -40.32 42.45 -4.39
C ARG A 704 -41.02 43.62 -5.11
N HIS A 705 -41.02 43.65 -6.44
CA HIS A 705 -41.74 44.64 -7.25
C HIS A 705 -43.24 44.30 -7.47
N ARG A 706 -43.72 43.15 -6.99
CA ARG A 706 -45.06 42.58 -7.26
C ARG A 706 -45.34 42.36 -8.75
N GLU A 707 -44.30 42.12 -9.54
CA GLU A 707 -44.42 41.75 -10.95
C GLU A 707 -44.81 40.28 -11.10
N ALA A 708 -45.57 39.97 -12.15
CA ALA A 708 -45.97 38.60 -12.43
C ALA A 708 -44.74 37.73 -12.80
N LEU A 709 -44.41 36.77 -11.93
CA LEU A 709 -43.38 35.76 -12.18
C LEU A 709 -43.71 34.95 -13.44
N SER A 710 -42.73 34.77 -14.34
CA SER A 710 -42.89 33.83 -15.45
C SER A 710 -42.99 32.38 -14.96
N PRO A 711 -43.53 31.43 -15.75
CA PRO A 711 -43.60 30.02 -15.35
C PRO A 711 -42.23 29.36 -15.07
N CYS A 712 -41.12 29.95 -15.53
CA CYS A 712 -39.77 29.54 -15.15
C CYS A 712 -39.39 30.09 -13.78
N GLU A 713 -39.62 31.39 -13.56
CA GLU A 713 -39.31 32.09 -12.30
C GLU A 713 -40.13 31.56 -11.13
N SER A 714 -41.42 31.24 -11.30
CA SER A 714 -42.23 30.60 -10.25
C SER A 714 -41.71 29.22 -9.87
N LYS A 715 -41.27 28.41 -10.85
CA LYS A 715 -40.66 27.09 -10.58
C LYS A 715 -39.31 27.23 -9.89
N ALA A 716 -38.49 28.18 -10.32
CA ALA A 716 -37.21 28.49 -9.70
C ALA A 716 -37.41 28.97 -8.24
N PHE A 717 -38.38 29.86 -7.99
CA PHE A 717 -38.73 30.32 -6.64
C PHE A 717 -39.32 29.22 -5.76
N GLU A 718 -40.14 28.33 -6.32
CA GLU A 718 -40.63 27.14 -5.60
C GLU A 718 -39.48 26.19 -5.25
N HIS A 719 -38.52 26.00 -6.17
CA HIS A 719 -37.33 25.19 -5.90
C HIS A 719 -36.41 25.85 -4.87
N ALA A 720 -36.14 27.15 -4.97
CA ALA A 720 -35.41 27.93 -3.97
C ALA A 720 -36.12 27.99 -2.59
N SER A 721 -37.44 27.86 -2.58
CA SER A 721 -38.22 27.70 -1.35
C SER A 721 -38.05 26.30 -0.74
N LYS A 722 -37.75 25.28 -1.55
CA LYS A 722 -37.41 23.91 -1.13
C LYS A 722 -35.91 23.70 -0.87
N LEU A 723 -35.01 24.52 -1.43
CA LEU A 723 -33.60 24.53 -1.06
C LEU A 723 -33.47 24.69 0.46
N TRP A 724 -32.60 23.86 1.03
CA TRP A 724 -32.29 23.82 2.47
C TRP A 724 -33.51 23.61 3.39
N THR A 725 -34.62 23.09 2.87
CA THR A 725 -35.68 22.54 3.72
C THR A 725 -35.19 21.27 4.39
N VAL A 726 -35.26 21.22 5.73
CA VAL A 726 -34.83 20.04 6.49
C VAL A 726 -35.85 18.92 6.28
N LYS A 727 -35.57 18.02 5.33
CA LYS A 727 -36.31 16.76 5.16
C LYS A 727 -35.98 15.82 6.32
N THR A 728 -36.63 15.99 7.47
CA THR A 728 -36.58 15.06 8.61
C THR A 728 -37.39 13.79 8.30
N THR A 729 -37.00 13.05 7.26
CA THR A 729 -37.51 11.70 7.01
C THR A 729 -37.03 10.77 8.12
N ASP A 730 -37.97 10.11 8.80
CA ASP A 730 -37.75 9.07 9.81
C ASP A 730 -36.90 9.50 11.03
N GLY A 731 -36.79 10.80 11.31
CA GLY A 731 -36.00 11.32 12.44
C GLY A 731 -34.48 11.18 12.31
N LYS A 732 -33.97 10.78 11.14
CA LYS A 732 -32.53 10.56 10.88
C LYS A 732 -31.80 11.89 10.66
N ARG A 733 -30.60 12.03 11.23
CA ARG A 733 -29.72 13.19 11.02
C ARG A 733 -29.03 13.10 9.66
N HIS A 734 -29.62 13.75 8.67
CA HIS A 734 -29.09 13.80 7.32
C HIS A 734 -28.19 15.03 7.11
N ALA A 735 -26.87 14.82 7.16
CA ALA A 735 -25.89 15.84 6.83
C ALA A 735 -25.71 15.95 5.31
N TRP A 736 -25.33 17.13 4.83
CA TRP A 736 -25.11 17.36 3.42
C TRP A 736 -24.11 18.49 3.15
N ILE A 737 -23.46 18.41 2.00
CA ILE A 737 -22.63 19.47 1.42
C ILE A 737 -23.25 19.81 0.06
N GLU A 738 -23.45 21.09 -0.23
CA GLU A 738 -24.05 21.53 -1.48
C GLU A 738 -23.15 22.55 -2.18
N HIS A 739 -22.81 22.25 -3.43
CA HIS A 739 -22.19 23.21 -4.35
C HIS A 739 -23.27 24.17 -4.88
N CYS A 740 -23.14 25.45 -4.55
CA CYS A 740 -24.04 26.49 -5.03
C CYS A 740 -23.64 26.95 -6.44
N PRO A 741 -24.56 27.51 -7.25
CA PRO A 741 -24.23 28.08 -8.54
C PRO A 741 -23.33 29.31 -8.38
N LYS A 742 -22.50 29.61 -9.38
CA LYS A 742 -21.50 30.70 -9.34
C LYS A 742 -22.06 32.07 -8.92
N ASP A 743 -23.31 32.35 -9.31
CA ASP A 743 -23.95 33.64 -9.09
C ASP A 743 -24.81 33.68 -7.82
N PHE A 744 -24.71 32.66 -6.94
CA PHE A 744 -25.49 32.56 -5.71
C PHE A 744 -24.97 33.54 -4.64
N PRO A 745 -25.83 34.43 -4.10
CA PRO A 745 -25.34 35.63 -3.44
C PRO A 745 -24.82 35.41 -2.02
N CYS A 746 -25.14 34.30 -1.34
CA CYS A 746 -24.58 34.02 0.00
C CYS A 746 -23.29 33.17 -0.02
N ALA A 747 -23.27 32.00 -0.67
CA ALA A 747 -22.16 31.04 -0.60
C ALA A 747 -21.81 30.40 -1.96
N ASP A 748 -20.61 29.83 -2.07
CA ASP A 748 -20.17 28.99 -3.19
C ASP A 748 -20.31 27.49 -2.85
N VAL A 749 -20.13 27.13 -1.57
CA VAL A 749 -20.36 25.80 -1.00
C VAL A 749 -21.04 25.96 0.37
N VAL A 750 -22.00 25.09 0.70
CA VAL A 750 -22.60 25.03 2.05
C VAL A 750 -22.42 23.64 2.64
N LEU A 751 -21.82 23.54 3.82
CA LEU A 751 -21.82 22.34 4.65
C LEU A 751 -22.87 22.49 5.75
N HIS A 752 -23.79 21.54 5.88
CA HIS A 752 -24.74 21.48 6.99
C HIS A 752 -24.70 20.11 7.69
N ILE A 753 -24.60 20.15 9.02
CA ILE A 753 -24.68 19.00 9.91
C ILE A 753 -25.79 19.30 10.94
N PRO A 754 -26.95 18.60 10.87
CA PRO A 754 -28.09 18.85 11.76
C PRO A 754 -27.73 18.84 13.24
N ASP A 755 -28.35 19.74 14.00
CA ASP A 755 -28.07 20.09 15.41
C ASP A 755 -26.65 20.58 15.72
N VAL A 756 -25.69 20.45 14.78
CA VAL A 756 -24.26 20.71 15.01
C VAL A 756 -23.87 22.09 14.51
N ILE A 757 -23.82 22.30 13.18
CA ILE A 757 -23.32 23.53 12.54
C ILE A 757 -23.77 23.65 11.07
N THR A 758 -23.91 24.87 10.59
CA THR A 758 -24.03 25.24 9.18
C THR A 758 -22.86 26.17 8.81
N LEU A 759 -22.06 25.80 7.81
CA LEU A 759 -21.01 26.64 7.22
C LEU A 759 -21.42 27.07 5.81
N PRO A 760 -21.89 28.31 5.60
CA PRO A 760 -21.88 28.92 4.29
C PRO A 760 -20.43 29.37 3.99
N ILE A 761 -19.87 28.86 2.90
CA ILE A 761 -18.46 29.01 2.53
C ILE A 761 -18.35 29.74 1.20
N ARG A 762 -17.59 30.83 1.19
CA ARG A 762 -17.19 31.56 -0.01
C ARG A 762 -15.75 31.17 -0.38
N CYS A 763 -15.53 30.76 -1.62
CA CYS A 763 -14.28 30.22 -2.13
C CYS A 763 -13.65 31.19 -3.13
N LYS A 764 -12.47 31.73 -2.83
CA LYS A 764 -11.76 32.66 -3.72
C LYS A 764 -10.40 32.09 -4.11
N ASP A 765 -10.31 31.67 -5.37
CA ASP A 765 -9.03 31.39 -6.02
C ASP A 765 -8.48 32.70 -6.63
N SER A 766 -7.36 33.19 -6.10
CA SER A 766 -6.85 34.53 -6.42
C SER A 766 -5.37 34.70 -6.07
N ASP A 767 -4.58 35.13 -7.06
CA ASP A 767 -3.19 35.58 -6.92
C ASP A 767 -3.08 36.95 -6.23
N LYS A 768 -4.18 37.69 -6.08
CA LYS A 768 -4.21 39.02 -5.45
C LYS A 768 -4.43 38.92 -3.94
N ASN A 769 -3.65 39.68 -3.17
CA ASN A 769 -3.89 39.95 -1.75
C ASN A 769 -5.26 40.62 -1.59
N TYR A 770 -6.11 40.12 -0.70
CA TYR A 770 -7.40 40.74 -0.40
C TYR A 770 -7.21 41.94 0.55
N THR A 771 -7.90 43.04 0.28
CA THR A 771 -8.00 44.18 1.22
C THR A 771 -9.02 43.87 2.31
N ALA A 772 -9.02 44.67 3.39
CA ALA A 772 -10.08 44.67 4.39
C ALA A 772 -11.48 44.85 3.76
N ASN A 773 -11.60 45.66 2.69
CA ASN A 773 -12.86 45.86 2.00
C ASN A 773 -13.30 44.64 1.19
N ASP A 774 -12.38 43.94 0.52
CA ASP A 774 -12.69 42.71 -0.22
C ASP A 774 -13.15 41.58 0.70
N ILE A 775 -12.56 41.49 1.90
CA ILE A 775 -13.01 40.55 2.95
C ILE A 775 -14.43 40.90 3.41
N ARG A 776 -14.71 42.17 3.74
CA ARG A 776 -16.05 42.63 4.14
C ARG A 776 -17.09 42.33 3.08
N GLU A 777 -16.89 42.74 1.83
CA GLU A 777 -17.86 42.52 0.75
C GLU A 777 -18.02 41.03 0.37
N ALA A 778 -17.01 40.19 0.57
CA ALA A 778 -17.12 38.74 0.37
C ALA A 778 -17.89 38.02 1.50
N LEU A 779 -17.82 38.51 2.74
CA LEU A 779 -18.52 37.94 3.90
C LEU A 779 -19.94 38.52 4.11
N LYS A 780 -20.13 39.81 3.84
CA LYS A 780 -21.36 40.61 4.05
C LYS A 780 -22.66 39.90 3.62
N PRO A 781 -22.77 39.29 2.41
CA PRO A 781 -23.98 38.55 2.01
C PRO A 781 -24.31 37.30 2.84
N MET A 782 -23.44 36.87 3.75
CA MET A 782 -23.68 35.80 4.72
C MET A 782 -23.94 36.31 6.15
N ILE A 783 -23.65 37.59 6.43
CA ILE A 783 -23.69 38.19 7.78
C ILE A 783 -25.03 38.88 8.09
N ILE A 784 -25.75 39.37 7.07
CA ILE A 784 -26.87 40.32 7.26
C ILE A 784 -28.01 39.69 8.07
N MET A 785 -28.00 40.00 9.37
CA MET A 785 -29.00 39.63 10.38
C MET A 785 -29.68 40.86 10.99
N GLU A 786 -29.73 42.01 10.29
CA GLU A 786 -30.48 43.16 10.80
C GLU A 786 -31.95 42.76 11.03
N PRO A 787 -32.53 43.06 12.21
CA PRO A 787 -33.74 42.38 12.69
C PRO A 787 -35.02 42.94 12.06
N TRP A 788 -35.21 42.69 10.76
CA TRP A 788 -36.49 42.55 10.01
C TRP A 788 -37.50 43.71 10.08
N LYS A 789 -37.19 44.82 10.76
CA LYS A 789 -38.07 45.98 10.95
C LYS A 789 -38.28 46.83 9.69
N SER A 790 -37.43 46.66 8.67
CA SER A 790 -37.66 47.23 7.34
C SER A 790 -38.19 46.14 6.41
N THR A 791 -39.45 46.27 5.99
CA THR A 791 -40.07 45.36 5.03
C THR A 791 -39.52 45.58 3.62
N MET A 792 -38.58 44.76 3.17
CA MET A 792 -38.53 44.25 1.79
C MET A 792 -37.46 43.16 1.60
N CYS A 793 -37.79 42.13 0.82
CA CYS A 793 -36.90 41.00 0.56
C CYS A 793 -35.73 41.38 -0.35
N HIS A 794 -34.50 41.44 0.18
CA HIS A 794 -33.29 41.37 -0.65
C HIS A 794 -32.94 39.90 -0.89
N PRO A 795 -32.47 39.47 -2.09
CA PRO A 795 -32.14 38.07 -2.34
C PRO A 795 -31.21 37.46 -1.28
N ASP A 796 -30.16 38.18 -0.89
CA ASP A 796 -29.20 37.75 0.14
C ASP A 796 -29.89 37.46 1.48
N THR A 797 -30.79 38.36 1.92
CA THR A 797 -31.53 38.19 3.18
C THR A 797 -32.46 36.98 3.17
N PHE A 798 -33.01 36.60 2.01
CA PHE A 798 -33.80 35.38 1.86
C PHE A 798 -32.94 34.13 2.08
N PHE A 799 -31.73 34.07 1.49
CA PHE A 799 -30.85 32.92 1.65
C PHE A 799 -30.20 32.84 3.03
N VAL A 800 -29.84 33.98 3.65
CA VAL A 800 -29.39 34.02 5.06
C VAL A 800 -30.51 33.52 5.98
N ALA A 801 -31.75 33.98 5.79
CA ALA A 801 -32.90 33.46 6.55
C ALA A 801 -33.10 31.95 6.35
N LYS A 802 -32.91 31.41 5.14
CA LYS A 802 -32.92 29.95 4.88
C LYS A 802 -31.81 29.21 5.62
N LEU A 803 -30.59 29.75 5.68
CA LEU A 803 -29.47 29.15 6.42
C LEU A 803 -29.73 29.11 7.93
N HIS A 804 -30.33 30.15 8.51
CA HIS A 804 -30.75 30.15 9.92
C HIS A 804 -31.96 29.23 10.19
N ALA A 805 -32.88 29.09 9.21
CA ALA A 805 -34.02 28.17 9.32
C ALA A 805 -33.63 26.68 9.37
N LEU A 806 -32.35 26.33 9.12
CA LEU A 806 -31.79 25.00 9.37
C LEU A 806 -31.60 24.68 10.87
N GLY A 807 -31.83 25.63 11.77
CA GLY A 807 -31.76 25.44 13.24
C GLY A 807 -30.37 25.20 13.83
N SER A 808 -29.37 24.91 13.00
CA SER A 808 -27.97 24.78 13.41
C SER A 808 -27.27 26.14 13.41
N PRO A 809 -26.30 26.39 14.31
CA PRO A 809 -25.50 27.62 14.32
C PRO A 809 -24.85 27.88 12.96
N VAL A 810 -25.05 29.07 12.42
CA VAL A 810 -24.49 29.50 11.13
C VAL A 810 -23.17 30.23 11.38
N VAL A 811 -22.07 29.76 10.80
CA VAL A 811 -20.73 30.37 10.93
C VAL A 811 -20.17 30.62 9.52
N PRO A 812 -20.32 31.85 8.98
CA PRO A 812 -19.83 32.16 7.64
C PRO A 812 -18.31 32.09 7.51
N MET A 813 -17.85 31.61 6.36
CA MET A 813 -16.43 31.34 6.12
C MET A 813 -15.98 31.84 4.74
N LEU A 814 -14.85 32.54 4.70
CA LEU A 814 -14.13 32.89 3.47
C LEU A 814 -12.86 32.04 3.37
N LEU A 815 -12.79 31.19 2.34
CA LEU A 815 -11.62 30.38 2.02
C LEU A 815 -10.86 30.97 0.83
N LEU A 816 -9.59 31.34 1.07
CA LEU A 816 -8.66 31.82 0.05
C LEU A 816 -7.72 30.68 -0.36
N SER A 817 -7.47 30.51 -1.67
CA SER A 817 -6.60 29.42 -2.15
C SER A 817 -5.12 29.60 -1.78
N ARG A 818 -4.64 30.85 -1.63
CA ARG A 818 -3.23 31.22 -1.44
C ARG A 818 -2.94 31.93 -0.12
N ALA A 819 -1.70 31.84 0.37
CA ALA A 819 -1.26 32.35 1.68
C ALA A 819 -0.68 33.78 1.60
N ALA A 820 -1.38 34.66 0.89
CA ALA A 820 -0.89 35.99 0.51
C ALA A 820 -1.62 37.15 1.20
N THR A 821 -2.68 36.87 1.97
CA THR A 821 -3.55 37.88 2.60
C THR A 821 -3.36 37.93 4.12
N LEU A 822 -3.07 36.81 4.78
CA LEU A 822 -2.98 36.64 6.23
C LEU A 822 -1.60 36.14 6.71
N SER A 823 -0.56 36.28 5.89
CA SER A 823 0.82 36.06 6.34
C SER A 823 1.21 37.10 7.40
N ALA A 824 2.13 36.75 8.31
CA ALA A 824 2.46 37.57 9.48
C ALA A 824 2.92 39.01 9.13
N SER A 825 3.52 39.22 7.95
CA SER A 825 3.94 40.52 7.44
C SER A 825 2.86 41.29 6.67
N THR A 826 1.66 40.71 6.48
CA THR A 826 0.56 41.32 5.69
C THR A 826 -0.78 41.42 6.43
N VAL A 827 -0.94 40.80 7.61
CA VAL A 827 -2.11 41.03 8.48
C VAL A 827 -2.07 42.45 9.04
N SER A 828 -2.90 43.34 8.51
CA SER A 828 -3.22 44.61 9.17
C SER A 828 -4.39 44.42 10.14
N TRP A 829 -4.47 45.29 11.16
CA TRP A 829 -5.60 45.34 12.08
C TRP A 829 -6.94 45.49 11.34
N GLU A 830 -6.99 46.33 10.30
CA GLU A 830 -8.17 46.51 9.44
C GLU A 830 -8.69 45.21 8.81
N LYS A 831 -7.79 44.27 8.45
CA LYS A 831 -8.18 42.94 7.93
C LYS A 831 -8.76 42.04 9.03
N CYS A 832 -8.39 42.27 10.28
CA CYS A 832 -8.94 41.56 11.43
C CYS A 832 -10.34 42.11 11.75
N GLU A 833 -10.51 43.44 11.78
CA GLU A 833 -11.82 44.11 11.88
C GLU A 833 -12.76 43.83 10.70
N ALA A 834 -12.21 43.45 9.54
CA ALA A 834 -13.00 42.99 8.40
C ALA A 834 -13.66 41.61 8.62
N VAL A 835 -13.24 40.85 9.64
CA VAL A 835 -13.86 39.59 10.04
C VAL A 835 -14.85 39.86 11.17
N ASP A 836 -16.14 39.85 10.84
CA ASP A 836 -17.22 39.90 11.84
C ASP A 836 -17.03 38.82 12.92
N ALA A 837 -17.44 39.10 14.15
CA ALA A 837 -17.26 38.19 15.29
C ALA A 837 -17.84 36.78 15.06
N ARG A 838 -18.81 36.61 14.14
CA ARG A 838 -19.44 35.34 13.78
C ARG A 838 -18.76 34.63 12.59
N CYS A 839 -17.73 35.22 12.01
CA CYS A 839 -17.10 34.77 10.77
C CYS A 839 -15.73 34.13 10.96
N ILE A 840 -15.28 33.47 9.89
CA ILE A 840 -13.94 32.90 9.73
C ILE A 840 -13.38 33.36 8.38
N VAL A 841 -12.10 33.74 8.35
CA VAL A 841 -11.31 33.83 7.11
C VAL A 841 -10.11 32.90 7.25
N ALA A 842 -9.90 32.03 6.28
CA ALA A 842 -8.77 31.10 6.27
C ALA A 842 -8.14 31.00 4.89
N GLU A 843 -6.82 30.82 4.82
CA GLU A 843 -6.06 30.94 3.58
C GLU A 843 -5.03 29.84 3.34
N GLY A 844 -4.34 29.91 2.19
CA GLY A 844 -3.21 29.04 1.88
C GLY A 844 -3.53 27.62 1.45
N PHE A 845 -4.81 27.25 1.30
CA PHE A 845 -5.27 25.87 1.09
C PHE A 845 -4.56 25.12 -0.05
N ALA A 846 -4.31 25.79 -1.17
CA ALA A 846 -3.69 25.20 -2.36
C ALA A 846 -2.14 25.24 -2.34
N GLU A 847 -1.55 26.01 -1.43
CA GLU A 847 -0.11 26.31 -1.42
C GLU A 847 0.75 25.04 -1.30
N PRO A 848 1.86 24.92 -2.05
CA PRO A 848 2.73 23.74 -2.01
C PRO A 848 3.27 23.39 -0.63
N ALA A 849 3.56 24.41 0.17
CA ALA A 849 3.95 24.33 1.58
C ALA A 849 3.44 25.59 2.31
N LEU A 850 3.37 25.53 3.64
CA LEU A 850 3.18 26.75 4.44
C LEU A 850 4.48 27.58 4.41
N PRO A 851 4.43 28.93 4.32
CA PRO A 851 5.64 29.74 4.26
C PRO A 851 6.55 29.59 5.50
N GLU A 852 7.83 29.27 5.31
CA GLU A 852 8.81 29.15 6.40
C GLU A 852 9.08 30.49 7.12
N GLN A 853 8.69 31.61 6.52
CA GLN A 853 8.94 32.98 7.01
C GLN A 853 7.99 33.45 8.13
N MET A 854 7.29 32.56 8.84
CA MET A 854 6.63 32.88 10.12
C MET A 854 7.61 32.95 11.32
N LYS A 855 8.89 33.22 11.06
CA LYS A 855 9.80 33.77 12.06
C LYS A 855 9.45 35.25 12.22
N LEU A 856 8.76 35.62 13.30
CA LEU A 856 8.66 37.03 13.70
C LEU A 856 10.07 37.61 13.85
N ASP A 857 10.28 38.83 13.38
CA ASP A 857 11.52 39.57 13.63
C ASP A 857 11.73 39.71 15.15
N SER A 858 12.92 39.36 15.60
CA SER A 858 13.18 38.92 16.98
C SER A 858 13.27 40.04 18.03
N GLU A 859 12.64 41.18 17.76
CA GLU A 859 12.66 42.37 18.62
C GLU A 859 11.41 42.47 19.53
N VAL A 860 10.35 41.69 19.26
CA VAL A 860 9.23 41.52 20.20
C VAL A 860 9.68 40.58 21.33
N SER A 861 9.96 41.15 22.51
CA SER A 861 10.57 40.46 23.66
C SER A 861 9.72 39.34 24.30
N ASP A 862 8.46 39.19 23.89
CA ASP A 862 7.49 38.34 24.54
C ASP A 862 7.59 36.89 24.03
N ASN A 863 8.48 36.13 24.67
CA ASN A 863 8.75 34.72 24.37
C ASN A 863 7.48 33.84 24.29
N GLU A 864 6.39 34.17 25.01
CA GLU A 864 5.11 33.46 24.89
C GLU A 864 4.43 33.68 23.53
N VAL A 865 4.51 34.86 22.93
CA VAL A 865 3.85 35.17 21.64
C VAL A 865 4.59 34.47 20.51
N ALA A 866 5.93 34.55 20.50
CA ALA A 866 6.76 33.84 19.52
C ALA A 866 6.53 32.31 19.59
N ALA A 867 6.50 31.73 20.79
CA ALA A 867 6.22 30.31 20.99
C ALA A 867 4.78 29.89 20.63
N ARG A 868 3.81 30.81 20.66
CA ARG A 868 2.41 30.57 20.23
C ARG A 868 2.17 30.76 18.73
N CYS A 869 3.15 31.24 17.97
CA CYS A 869 3.01 31.52 16.53
C CYS A 869 3.80 30.57 15.62
N SER A 870 4.75 29.78 16.12
CA SER A 870 5.54 28.87 15.30
C SER A 870 4.70 27.77 14.63
N ILE A 871 4.67 27.75 13.29
CA ILE A 871 4.09 26.65 12.50
C ILE A 871 4.80 25.35 12.88
N THR A 872 4.06 24.37 13.40
CA THR A 872 4.66 23.10 13.83
C THR A 872 4.91 22.16 12.65
N ALA A 873 5.77 21.16 12.84
CA ALA A 873 5.90 20.04 11.90
C ALA A 873 4.55 19.32 11.64
N ASN A 874 3.67 19.28 12.66
CA ASN A 874 2.32 18.76 12.53
C ASN A 874 1.41 19.65 11.65
N ASP A 875 1.51 20.97 11.74
CA ASP A 875 0.75 21.89 10.88
C ASP A 875 1.14 21.73 9.41
N GLN A 876 2.44 21.55 9.12
CA GLN A 876 2.92 21.22 7.78
C GLN A 876 2.38 19.86 7.29
N ARG A 877 2.38 18.82 8.15
CA ARG A 877 1.78 17.51 7.85
C ARG A 877 0.29 17.64 7.50
N LEU A 878 -0.49 18.27 8.37
CA LEU A 878 -1.93 18.45 8.21
C LEU A 878 -2.26 19.32 6.99
N HIS A 879 -1.43 20.30 6.67
CA HIS A 879 -1.55 21.09 5.44
C HIS A 879 -1.32 20.25 4.18
N GLN A 880 -0.27 19.43 4.13
CA GLN A 880 -0.03 18.50 3.02
C GLN A 880 -1.20 17.51 2.84
N ILE A 881 -1.84 17.09 3.94
CA ILE A 881 -3.02 16.21 3.89
C ILE A 881 -4.26 16.97 3.37
N ARG A 882 -4.58 18.17 3.88
CA ARG A 882 -5.64 19.06 3.34
C ARG A 882 -5.49 19.23 1.84
N ARG A 883 -4.30 19.69 1.41
CA ARG A 883 -3.95 19.91 -0.01
C ARG A 883 -4.20 18.64 -0.80
N SER A 884 -3.64 17.51 -0.35
CA SER A 884 -3.79 16.20 -1.01
C SER A 884 -5.25 15.77 -1.17
N MET A 885 -6.10 15.99 -0.17
CA MET A 885 -7.54 15.69 -0.22
C MET A 885 -8.28 16.55 -1.25
N MET A 886 -7.94 17.84 -1.39
CA MET A 886 -8.48 18.71 -2.45
C MET A 886 -8.06 18.24 -3.84
N VAL A 887 -6.80 17.81 -4.05
CA VAL A 887 -6.31 17.37 -5.37
C VAL A 887 -6.77 15.96 -5.80
N LEU A 888 -7.76 15.37 -5.10
CA LEU A 888 -8.44 14.13 -5.48
C LEU A 888 -9.55 14.32 -6.51
N SER A 889 -10.14 15.52 -6.63
CA SER A 889 -11.27 15.80 -7.56
C SER A 889 -10.95 16.77 -8.69
N THR A 890 -9.86 17.51 -8.63
CA THR A 890 -9.45 18.42 -9.72
C THR A 890 -8.89 17.63 -10.89
N LYS A 891 -9.45 17.80 -12.09
CA LYS A 891 -8.74 17.45 -13.33
C LYS A 891 -7.51 18.35 -13.44
N ARG A 892 -6.32 17.76 -13.25
CA ARG A 892 -5.05 18.49 -13.22
C ARG A 892 -4.54 18.70 -14.64
N ASP A 893 -4.79 19.90 -15.17
CA ASP A 893 -4.27 20.32 -16.47
C ASP A 893 -3.01 21.21 -16.32
N LYS A 894 -2.75 21.76 -15.11
CA LYS A 894 -1.67 22.74 -14.83
C LYS A 894 -1.10 22.72 -13.38
N PHE A 895 -1.05 21.57 -12.71
CA PHE A 895 -0.43 21.47 -11.38
C PHE A 895 0.78 20.55 -11.41
N ASP A 896 1.95 21.13 -11.65
CA ASP A 896 3.22 20.42 -11.80
C ASP A 896 3.77 19.96 -10.43
N ASP A 897 3.72 20.84 -9.41
CA ASP A 897 4.25 20.57 -8.05
C ASP A 897 3.26 19.87 -7.11
N VAL A 898 2.74 18.70 -7.53
CA VAL A 898 2.03 17.80 -6.61
C VAL A 898 3.02 16.91 -5.88
N VAL A 899 3.65 17.49 -4.86
CA VAL A 899 4.25 16.74 -3.74
C VAL A 899 3.14 15.94 -3.07
N CYS A 900 2.97 14.69 -3.48
CA CYS A 900 2.07 13.76 -2.84
C CYS A 900 2.49 13.54 -1.38
N VAL A 901 1.49 13.25 -0.54
CA VAL A 901 1.58 12.84 0.87
C VAL A 901 2.98 12.28 1.24
N VAL A 902 3.75 13.12 1.95
CA VAL A 902 4.92 12.76 2.78
C VAL A 902 6.28 12.54 2.07
N THR A 903 7.06 13.63 1.87
CA THR A 903 8.43 13.93 2.42
C THR A 903 9.24 14.94 1.58
N ALA A 904 10.12 15.82 2.11
CA ALA A 904 10.25 16.49 3.44
C ALA A 904 11.52 17.41 3.50
N PRO A 905 11.43 18.72 3.82
CA PRO A 905 12.55 19.61 4.20
C PRO A 905 12.71 19.78 5.76
N PRO A 906 13.66 20.58 6.30
CA PRO A 906 14.30 20.36 7.63
C PRO A 906 13.55 20.85 8.90
N ALA A 907 14.16 20.60 10.07
CA ALA A 907 13.50 20.64 11.40
C ALA A 907 14.05 21.66 12.41
N VAL A 908 13.18 22.10 13.34
CA VAL A 908 13.49 22.67 14.68
C VAL A 908 12.43 22.14 15.68
N MET A 909 12.74 22.15 16.98
CA MET A 909 11.94 21.64 18.13
C MET A 909 11.13 22.75 18.84
N PRO A 910 10.14 22.48 19.73
CA PRO A 910 9.43 21.23 20.10
C PRO A 910 7.88 21.45 20.03
N HIS A 911 6.88 21.09 20.87
CA HIS A 911 6.49 20.14 21.96
C HIS A 911 4.93 20.29 22.14
N ARG A 912 4.06 19.42 22.72
CA ARG A 912 4.02 17.97 23.05
C ARG A 912 2.59 17.55 23.51
N ASN A 913 2.44 16.28 23.89
CA ASN A 913 1.40 15.67 24.78
C ASN A 913 -0.04 15.44 24.28
N GLY A 914 -0.33 14.16 24.03
CA GLY A 914 -1.67 13.55 24.00
C GLY A 914 -2.08 13.04 22.62
N ALA A 915 -2.85 11.94 22.58
CA ALA A 915 -3.51 11.48 21.35
C ALA A 915 -4.69 12.42 21.04
N LYS A 916 -4.36 13.55 20.40
CA LYS A 916 -5.23 14.69 20.10
C LYS A 916 -5.07 15.06 18.63
N TYR A 917 -6.07 15.72 18.06
CA TYR A 917 -5.77 16.69 17.03
C TYR A 917 -4.99 17.85 17.69
N ILE A 918 -3.70 18.00 17.38
CA ILE A 918 -2.88 19.11 17.91
C ILE A 918 -3.09 20.30 16.96
N SER A 919 -4.00 21.19 17.31
CA SER A 919 -4.16 22.48 16.61
C SER A 919 -2.88 23.30 16.74
N GLY A 920 -2.42 23.86 15.63
CA GLY A 920 -1.47 24.96 15.64
C GLY A 920 -2.07 26.28 16.12
N SER A 921 -1.25 27.31 15.99
CA SER A 921 -1.47 28.72 16.32
C SER A 921 -2.83 29.27 15.86
N ARG A 922 -3.43 30.16 16.65
CA ARG A 922 -4.49 31.08 16.22
C ARG A 922 -4.30 32.45 16.81
N VAL A 923 -4.52 33.47 15.99
CA VAL A 923 -4.60 34.86 16.47
C VAL A 923 -6.02 35.08 17.01
N LYS A 924 -6.15 35.17 18.34
CA LYS A 924 -7.40 35.51 19.03
C LYS A 924 -7.31 36.94 19.55
N PHE A 925 -8.22 37.80 19.11
CA PHE A 925 -8.31 39.20 19.56
C PHE A 925 -9.37 39.34 20.68
N THR A 926 -9.05 40.07 21.76
CA THR A 926 -9.99 40.39 22.86
C THR A 926 -9.58 41.65 23.65
N GLU A 927 -10.34 42.74 23.48
CA GLU A 927 -10.49 43.91 24.37
C GLU A 927 -11.93 44.44 24.16
N GLY A 928 -12.65 45.10 25.07
CA GLY A 928 -12.45 45.36 26.51
C GLY A 928 -13.06 46.71 26.97
N VAL A 929 -13.63 46.91 28.17
CA VAL A 929 -14.09 46.02 29.27
C VAL A 929 -15.15 46.78 30.12
N THR A 930 -16.33 46.22 30.41
CA THR A 930 -17.19 46.68 31.55
C THR A 930 -18.07 45.58 32.15
N ASP A 931 -18.15 45.62 33.48
CA ASP A 931 -19.15 45.09 34.43
C ASP A 931 -19.40 43.57 34.56
N ALA A 932 -19.85 43.22 35.77
CA ALA A 932 -19.89 41.87 36.33
C ALA A 932 -21.09 41.77 37.35
N PRO A 933 -21.14 40.81 38.28
CA PRO A 933 -21.76 39.52 37.99
C PRO A 933 -22.93 39.20 38.93
N GLU A 934 -23.98 38.57 38.40
CA GLU A 934 -24.98 37.92 39.25
C GLU A 934 -24.90 36.39 39.15
N ARG A 935 -24.93 35.75 40.32
CA ARG A 935 -25.20 34.33 40.48
C ARG A 935 -26.71 34.16 40.52
N GLU A 936 -27.21 33.09 39.94
CA GLU A 936 -28.17 32.29 40.70
C GLU A 936 -28.08 30.80 40.37
N SER A 937 -28.62 29.99 41.27
CA SER A 937 -28.50 28.53 41.28
C SER A 937 -29.73 27.93 41.94
N ASN A 938 -30.32 26.87 41.36
CA ASN A 938 -30.63 25.59 42.04
C ASN A 938 -31.67 24.73 41.30
N VAL A 939 -31.63 23.42 41.64
CA VAL A 939 -32.76 22.45 41.74
C VAL A 939 -33.77 22.40 40.58
N ALA A 940 -33.80 21.38 39.69
CA ALA A 940 -33.90 19.91 39.84
C ALA A 940 -35.35 19.37 40.05
N THR A 941 -35.51 18.04 39.91
CA THR A 941 -36.77 17.24 39.94
C THR A 941 -37.66 17.28 38.68
N HIS A 942 -38.49 16.26 38.35
CA HIS A 942 -38.70 14.91 38.92
C HIS A 942 -38.94 13.84 37.82
N GLU A 943 -39.23 12.61 38.25
CA GLU A 943 -39.32 11.34 37.48
C GLU A 943 -40.45 11.24 36.42
N GLY A 944 -40.40 10.15 35.62
CA GLY A 944 -41.45 9.79 34.66
C GLY A 944 -41.29 8.38 34.06
N THR A 945 -41.31 7.32 34.88
CA THR A 945 -41.11 5.94 34.42
C THR A 945 -42.40 5.26 33.95
N VAL A 946 -42.40 4.74 32.72
CA VAL A 946 -43.34 3.68 32.27
C VAL A 946 -42.57 2.60 31.52
N ARG A 947 -42.77 1.34 31.91
CA ARG A 947 -42.36 0.15 31.13
C ARG A 947 -43.52 -0.33 30.29
N LEU A 948 -43.26 -0.80 29.08
CA LEU A 948 -44.06 -1.86 28.47
C LEU A 948 -43.15 -2.96 27.91
N LEU A 949 -43.52 -4.19 28.25
CA LEU A 949 -43.17 -5.47 27.63
C LEU A 949 -44.21 -5.70 26.51
N SER A 950 -44.12 -6.63 25.56
CA SER A 950 -43.19 -7.74 25.25
C SER A 950 -43.38 -8.13 23.77
N GLU A 951 -42.56 -9.08 23.26
CA GLU A 951 -42.91 -10.03 22.18
C GLU A 951 -43.19 -9.47 20.75
N ASN A 952 -43.00 -10.21 19.64
CA ASN A 952 -42.14 -11.39 19.43
C ASN A 952 -41.71 -11.50 17.95
N ASP A 953 -40.89 -12.52 17.69
CA ASP A 953 -40.44 -13.06 16.41
C ASP A 953 -41.41 -12.95 15.22
N ASN A 954 -40.87 -12.80 14.00
CA ASN A 954 -40.69 -13.98 13.14
C ASN A 954 -39.79 -13.75 11.91
N ILE A 955 -38.90 -14.72 11.69
CA ILE A 955 -38.14 -15.00 10.47
C ILE A 955 -38.77 -16.27 9.86
N PRO A 956 -39.08 -16.33 8.55
CA PRO A 956 -38.25 -17.22 7.72
C PRO A 956 -38.05 -16.83 6.24
N ASN A 957 -36.79 -16.95 5.82
CA ASN A 957 -36.31 -17.59 4.58
C ASN A 957 -36.98 -17.28 3.23
N ARG A 958 -36.16 -16.74 2.32
CA ARG A 958 -35.76 -17.54 1.15
C ARG A 958 -34.31 -17.27 0.73
#